data_AF-A0A0B7NJY8-F1
#
_entry.id   AF-A0A0B7NJY8-F1
#
_cell.length_a   1.000
_cell.length_b   1.000
_cell.length_c   1.000
_cell.angle_alpha   90.00
_cell.angle_beta   90.00
_cell.angle_gamma   90.00
#
_symmetry.space_group_name_H-M   'P 1'
#
loop_
_entity.id
_entity.type
_entity.pdbx_description
1 polymer ?
#
loop_
_entity_poly.entity_id
_entity_poly.type
_entity_poly.pdbx_seq_one_letter_code
_entity_poly.pdbx_strand_id
1 'polypeptide(L)'
;MRYLILIGTFVLILATRIQASSIFQSFFSSTQQQLEDEMFVEVSHLLDNLINPQDAVKNCKSCINMLKMIKRFCYLPESIQLAAMTNICKRSKQVDSQVCEGMVREQGPVIRKVLKTMDISGRDGHLACASVLNACPYPGIEPWNVSFPKKKPKHPHVHKPTNKTMTVLHLSDWHVDPLYEEGTETLCDKPICCRRESTDFDNILKLSSPWGSYGCDSPLTLIESMLEYIPTVTPNTSFAILTGDIPPHEVWETLPTKKTQMIQDASYTLLHAHFDSPFFINAKLYPAIGNHESAPTNLFPLADSNLPGGNRHDDLTMGWLYESLQENWKGWLPKKHLDSVHQNSGSYISHPVPGLKLISLNTNFCYNLNWWLYEHPTKRDPNGILKWLISHLQNSEDANERVWIIGHTPPGDSSCFHDYANYYYQIIERYAPHVIAGQFFGHTHRRSLRDEIQIFYKHASQESKDAISVAYLGPSITPFPNLNPGFRTYTVDTGTFEVVDSDTFIAELDKSTAWDQALNWHKEYSAKELYGSTKNPYKPLSASWWHHVTREMELDDEKFDLYWLNRYKSSPMTPNCDQACRVNTICGMRAGKSELRCDYDPSESTPRPVILEAIWNGKIPMKITLDPTDIDIYGNAKVWDPIYLEVSRCSYLPLVTKHLQQLLLSLGMQISEQAFQSIWYDYDLQPLKWHYPVGLLFDLHTVDLCTPWNITLHFKGLPSDSILLNPTPETMQDMFMSMIKEADFLRNGNIKKVMNLSKRDTTQLWDSLSSDRYSEFREVNKHLVEYTDSLRHVPLRIYLPDNCPTVQELVSYHGSEKELIPTLGTILEKVIPDLFESSQLNGKIAIVAHSIVLPLDMPINWAYENLSFADNFLHIVVVKKSVD
;
A
#
# COMPACT_ATOMS: atom_id res chain seq x y z
N MET A 1 -5.99 12.63 0.87
CA MET A 1 -4.78 11.81 1.17
C MET A 1 -3.60 12.64 1.64
N ARG A 2 -3.02 13.59 0.86
CA ARG A 2 -1.92 14.48 1.33
C ARG A 2 -2.20 15.16 2.69
N TYR A 3 -3.44 15.59 2.93
CA TYR A 3 -3.88 16.33 4.13
C TYR A 3 -4.14 15.46 5.38
N LEU A 4 -4.44 14.17 5.24
CA LEU A 4 -4.62 13.22 6.36
C LEU A 4 -3.34 12.43 6.69
N ILE A 5 -2.45 12.29 5.69
CA ILE A 5 -1.08 11.83 5.88
C ILE A 5 -0.36 12.70 6.92
N LEU A 6 -0.64 14.01 6.96
CA LEU A 6 -0.08 15.01 7.89
C LEU A 6 -0.32 14.76 9.38
N ILE A 7 -1.39 14.07 9.77
CA ILE A 7 -1.63 13.79 11.20
C ILE A 7 -0.79 12.59 11.64
N GLY A 8 -0.50 11.67 10.71
CA GLY A 8 0.36 10.51 10.92
C GLY A 8 1.84 10.85 10.87
N THR A 9 2.33 11.49 9.80
CA THR A 9 3.77 11.70 9.53
C THR A 9 4.49 12.65 10.49
N PHE A 10 3.75 13.43 11.27
CA PHE A 10 4.32 14.60 11.93
C PHE A 10 4.83 14.40 13.35
N VAL A 11 4.65 13.21 13.92
CA VAL A 11 5.00 12.98 15.33
C VAL A 11 6.43 12.44 15.51
N LEU A 12 7.12 11.90 14.49
CA LEU A 12 8.36 11.07 14.61
C LEU A 12 9.64 11.68 15.24
N ILE A 13 9.64 12.81 15.96
CA ILE A 13 10.93 13.40 16.39
C ILE A 13 11.02 13.77 17.85
N LEU A 14 10.64 12.80 18.68
CA LEU A 14 10.85 12.88 20.13
C LEU A 14 11.75 11.77 20.70
N ALA A 15 12.30 10.85 19.89
CA ALA A 15 12.89 9.62 20.43
C ALA A 15 14.42 9.48 20.29
N THR A 16 15.17 10.58 20.27
CA THR A 16 16.64 10.52 20.46
C THR A 16 17.14 11.58 21.43
N ARG A 17 16.79 11.42 22.72
CA ARG A 17 17.62 11.63 23.93
C ARG A 17 16.71 11.71 25.17
N ILE A 18 16.43 10.55 25.76
CA ILE A 18 16.15 10.47 27.21
C ILE A 18 17.18 9.51 27.80
N GLN A 19 18.36 10.06 28.08
CA GLN A 19 19.25 9.57 29.12
C GLN A 19 19.89 10.83 29.73
N ALA A 20 19.61 11.03 31.03
CA ALA A 20 19.82 12.24 31.85
C ALA A 20 18.87 13.40 31.49
N SER A 21 18.06 13.98 32.38
CA SER A 21 18.39 14.44 33.74
C SER A 21 17.20 14.42 34.71
N SER A 22 17.53 14.27 35.99
CA SER A 22 16.68 14.40 37.17
C SER A 22 16.01 15.77 37.32
N ILE A 23 14.69 15.85 37.20
CA ILE A 23 13.88 16.90 37.85
C ILE A 23 12.55 16.27 38.31
N PHE A 24 12.61 15.60 39.46
CA PHE A 24 11.43 15.21 40.24
C PHE A 24 11.74 15.53 41.69
N GLN A 25 11.76 16.82 42.02
CA GLN A 25 11.62 17.36 43.38
C GLN A 25 11.77 18.88 43.33
N SER A 26 10.66 19.61 43.31
CA SER A 26 10.36 20.70 44.24
C SER A 26 9.18 21.55 43.73
N PHE A 27 8.39 22.04 44.69
CA PHE A 27 7.33 23.04 44.57
C PHE A 27 5.90 22.56 44.25
N PHE A 28 5.25 22.09 45.32
CA PHE A 28 3.84 22.37 45.56
C PHE A 28 3.64 23.89 45.73
N SER A 29 3.07 24.55 44.72
CA SER A 29 2.03 25.61 44.83
C SER A 29 1.94 26.42 43.52
N SER A 30 1.35 25.84 42.48
CA SER A 30 0.86 26.57 41.30
C SER A 30 -0.33 25.80 40.74
N THR A 31 -1.32 26.55 40.25
CA THR A 31 -2.60 26.00 39.77
C THR A 31 -2.37 24.96 38.67
N GLN A 32 -3.19 23.91 38.63
CA GLN A 32 -3.10 22.82 37.65
C GLN A 32 -2.96 23.32 36.19
N GLN A 33 -3.53 24.48 35.88
CA GLN A 33 -3.44 25.15 34.59
C GLN A 33 -2.03 25.69 34.26
N GLN A 34 -1.28 26.16 35.27
CA GLN A 34 0.10 26.62 35.11
C GLN A 34 1.07 25.47 34.82
N LEU A 35 0.85 24.31 35.45
CA LEU A 35 1.59 23.08 35.15
C LEU A 35 1.28 22.53 33.75
N GLU A 36 0.02 22.61 33.31
CA GLU A 36 -0.38 22.24 31.94
C GLU A 36 0.22 23.19 30.90
N ASP A 37 0.26 24.49 31.17
CA ASP A 37 0.86 25.51 30.29
C ASP A 37 2.40 25.39 30.23
N GLU A 38 3.08 25.17 31.35
CA GLU A 38 4.54 24.95 31.40
C GLU A 38 4.93 23.64 30.69
N MET A 39 4.22 22.55 30.95
CA MET A 39 4.42 21.27 30.28
C MET A 39 4.11 21.38 28.78
N PHE A 40 3.10 22.17 28.39
CA PHE A 40 2.77 22.45 26.99
C PHE A 40 3.86 23.26 26.28
N VAL A 41 4.42 24.30 26.90
CA VAL A 41 5.50 25.12 26.33
C VAL A 41 6.77 24.31 26.16
N GLU A 42 7.14 23.48 27.14
CA GLU A 42 8.33 22.64 27.10
C GLU A 42 8.20 21.54 26.03
N VAL A 43 7.03 20.91 25.94
CA VAL A 43 6.69 19.95 24.86
C VAL A 43 6.71 20.63 23.48
N SER A 44 6.11 21.83 23.36
CA SER A 44 6.01 22.59 22.11
C SER A 44 7.40 23.03 21.60
N HIS A 45 8.28 23.53 22.47
CA HIS A 45 9.65 23.91 22.08
C HIS A 45 10.55 22.72 21.70
N LEU A 46 10.34 21.55 22.33
CA LEU A 46 11.05 20.31 21.98
C LEU A 46 10.61 19.76 20.61
N LEU A 47 9.33 19.94 20.25
CA LEU A 47 8.78 19.52 18.95
C LEU A 47 9.35 20.33 17.77
N ASP A 48 9.86 21.54 18.01
CA ASP A 48 10.19 22.53 16.98
C ASP A 48 11.53 22.36 16.27
N ASN A 49 12.56 21.89 16.98
CA ASN A 49 13.95 21.91 16.49
C ASN A 49 14.33 20.70 15.63
N LEU A 50 13.37 19.82 15.34
CA LEU A 50 13.67 18.44 15.05
C LEU A 50 13.10 17.94 13.71
N ILE A 51 12.12 18.64 13.08
CA ILE A 51 11.26 18.09 12.01
C ILE A 51 11.59 18.48 10.56
N ASN A 52 11.99 17.48 9.76
CA ASN A 52 11.80 17.47 8.30
C ASN A 52 10.81 16.36 7.87
N PRO A 53 9.60 16.69 7.37
CA PRO A 53 8.51 15.75 7.08
C PRO A 53 8.81 14.71 5.97
N GLN A 54 9.82 14.95 5.13
CA GLN A 54 10.08 14.13 3.94
C GLN A 54 10.75 12.77 4.24
N ASP A 55 11.26 12.54 5.44
CA ASP A 55 12.04 11.33 5.76
C ASP A 55 11.22 10.21 6.43
N ALA A 56 10.05 10.51 7.00
CA ALA A 56 9.21 9.54 7.73
C ALA A 56 8.35 8.63 6.83
N VAL A 57 8.12 9.01 5.56
CA VAL A 57 7.29 8.27 4.58
C VAL A 57 8.09 7.16 3.89
N LYS A 58 9.41 7.09 4.09
CA LYS A 58 10.30 6.32 3.22
C LYS A 58 10.44 4.83 3.57
N ASN A 59 10.09 4.40 4.79
CA ASN A 59 10.14 2.98 5.16
C ASN A 59 9.25 2.60 6.35
N CYS A 60 8.89 1.31 6.40
CA CYS A 60 7.95 0.73 7.35
C CYS A 60 8.37 0.90 8.82
N LYS A 61 9.67 0.70 9.11
CA LYS A 61 10.21 0.81 10.47
C LYS A 61 10.03 2.22 11.05
N SER A 62 10.25 3.25 10.24
CA SER A 62 9.97 4.64 10.63
C SER A 62 8.50 4.80 10.98
N CYS A 63 7.57 4.35 10.12
CA CYS A 63 6.15 4.46 10.39
C CYS A 63 5.71 3.77 11.71
N ILE A 64 6.17 2.54 11.95
CA ILE A 64 5.86 1.80 13.17
C ILE A 64 6.39 2.51 14.42
N ASN A 65 7.63 3.01 14.39
CA ASN A 65 8.20 3.77 15.51
C ASN A 65 7.41 5.06 15.78
N MET A 66 6.87 5.68 14.73
CA MET A 66 5.99 6.84 14.82
C MET A 66 4.75 6.54 15.62
N LEU A 67 4.01 5.51 15.18
CA LEU A 67 2.77 5.13 15.80
C LEU A 67 2.98 4.74 17.27
N LYS A 68 4.14 4.14 17.62
CA LYS A 68 4.48 3.81 19.01
C LYS A 68 4.60 5.06 19.87
N MET A 69 5.19 6.11 19.31
CA MET A 69 5.36 7.36 20.01
C MET A 69 4.05 8.15 20.11
N ILE A 70 3.25 8.18 19.04
CA ILE A 70 1.91 8.78 19.07
C ILE A 70 1.06 8.09 20.14
N LYS A 71 1.09 6.75 20.18
CA LYS A 71 0.37 5.97 21.19
C LYS A 71 0.78 6.38 22.62
N ARG A 72 2.06 6.60 22.89
CA ARG A 72 2.53 7.11 24.20
C ARG A 72 1.96 8.49 24.49
N PHE A 73 1.96 9.38 23.49
CA PHE A 73 1.39 10.73 23.59
C PHE A 73 -0.11 10.73 23.87
N CYS A 74 -0.85 9.74 23.34
CA CYS A 74 -2.27 9.59 23.58
C CYS A 74 -2.60 9.39 25.08
N TYR A 75 -1.66 8.99 25.94
CA TYR A 75 -1.92 8.85 27.39
C TYR A 75 -1.86 10.18 28.16
N LEU A 76 -1.35 11.28 27.57
CA LEU A 76 -1.42 12.63 28.17
C LEU A 76 -2.85 13.17 28.19
N PRO A 77 -3.18 14.24 28.94
CA PRO A 77 -4.48 14.90 28.86
C PRO A 77 -4.89 15.27 27.43
N GLU A 78 -6.19 15.18 27.13
CA GLU A 78 -6.71 15.38 25.76
C GLU A 78 -6.45 16.81 25.24
N SER A 79 -6.67 17.83 26.08
CA SER A 79 -6.40 19.24 25.76
C SER A 79 -4.97 19.45 25.26
N ILE A 80 -3.99 18.90 25.98
CA ILE A 80 -2.57 19.01 25.66
C ILE A 80 -2.25 18.28 24.35
N GLN A 81 -2.82 17.09 24.14
CA GLN A 81 -2.60 16.35 22.90
C GLN A 81 -3.15 17.09 21.69
N LEU A 82 -4.41 17.55 21.74
CA LEU A 82 -5.05 18.24 20.61
C LEU A 82 -4.34 19.56 20.30
N ALA A 83 -3.89 20.29 21.33
CA ALA A 83 -3.13 21.52 21.15
C ALA A 83 -1.75 21.26 20.53
N ALA A 84 -1.03 20.22 20.98
CA ALA A 84 0.25 19.83 20.39
C ALA A 84 0.10 19.40 18.93
N MET A 85 -0.87 18.55 18.62
CA MET A 85 -1.16 18.10 17.25
C MET A 85 -1.51 19.27 16.32
N THR A 86 -2.34 20.21 16.78
CA THR A 86 -2.71 21.42 16.04
C THR A 86 -1.47 22.28 15.74
N ASN A 87 -0.61 22.52 16.74
CA ASN A 87 0.59 23.35 16.55
C ASN A 87 1.60 22.72 15.61
N ILE A 88 1.82 21.42 15.71
CA ILE A 88 2.69 20.68 14.79
C ILE A 88 2.16 20.80 13.36
N CYS A 89 0.85 20.61 13.15
CA CYS A 89 0.22 20.75 11.84
C CYS A 89 0.43 22.16 11.27
N LYS A 90 0.15 23.21 12.04
CA LYS A 90 0.33 24.62 11.59
C LYS A 90 1.76 24.94 11.19
N ARG A 91 2.75 24.47 11.97
CA ARG A 91 4.18 24.72 11.70
C ARG A 91 4.67 24.01 10.44
N SER A 92 4.04 22.91 10.04
CA SER A 92 4.37 22.19 8.81
C SER A 92 4.22 23.04 7.55
N LYS A 93 3.32 24.03 7.58
CA LYS A 93 2.90 24.85 6.44
C LYS A 93 2.48 24.04 5.21
N GLN A 94 2.12 22.77 5.38
CA GLN A 94 1.65 21.94 4.27
C GLN A 94 0.17 22.20 3.96
N VAL A 95 -0.57 22.71 4.94
CA VAL A 95 -2.02 22.96 4.87
C VAL A 95 -2.33 24.21 5.68
N ASP A 96 -3.43 24.87 5.34
CA ASP A 96 -3.89 26.06 6.05
C ASP A 96 -4.12 25.79 7.55
N SER A 97 -3.88 26.83 8.34
CA SER A 97 -3.97 26.80 9.80
C SER A 97 -5.36 26.46 10.33
N GLN A 98 -6.43 26.88 9.65
CA GLN A 98 -7.80 26.58 10.05
C GLN A 98 -8.13 25.11 9.77
N VAL A 99 -7.62 24.57 8.67
CA VAL A 99 -7.77 23.15 8.32
C VAL A 99 -7.11 22.27 9.37
N CYS A 100 -5.92 22.65 9.84
CA CYS A 100 -5.24 21.97 10.95
C CYS A 100 -6.07 21.94 12.23
N GLU A 101 -6.59 23.10 12.66
CA GLU A 101 -7.41 23.20 13.88
C GLU A 101 -8.67 22.34 13.77
N GLY A 102 -9.38 22.46 12.65
CA GLY A 102 -10.62 21.76 12.40
C GLY A 102 -10.45 20.25 12.36
N MET A 103 -9.50 19.75 11.55
CA MET A 103 -9.26 18.31 11.43
C MET A 103 -8.85 17.67 12.76
N VAL A 104 -7.95 18.31 13.52
CA VAL A 104 -7.48 17.79 14.81
C VAL A 104 -8.62 17.81 15.84
N ARG A 105 -9.41 18.88 15.87
CA ARG A 105 -10.58 18.99 16.75
C ARG A 105 -11.62 17.90 16.48
N GLU A 106 -11.92 17.64 15.21
CA GLU A 106 -12.99 16.72 14.82
C GLU A 106 -12.56 15.24 14.87
N GLN A 107 -11.39 14.90 14.31
CA GLN A 107 -10.95 13.50 14.21
C GLN A 107 -10.04 13.05 15.36
N GLY A 108 -9.34 13.99 16.00
CA GLY A 108 -8.36 13.72 17.05
C GLY A 108 -8.88 12.85 18.21
N PRO A 109 -10.09 13.08 18.75
CA PRO A 109 -10.65 12.25 19.83
C PRO A 109 -10.79 10.77 19.46
N VAL A 110 -11.26 10.47 18.24
CA VAL A 110 -11.43 9.09 17.75
C VAL A 110 -10.06 8.44 17.50
N ILE A 111 -9.15 9.14 16.82
CA ILE A 111 -7.78 8.66 16.57
C ILE A 111 -7.08 8.35 17.89
N ARG A 112 -7.18 9.24 18.89
CA ARG A 112 -6.61 9.05 20.23
C ARG A 112 -7.15 7.80 20.92
N LYS A 113 -8.45 7.51 20.80
CA LYS A 113 -9.07 6.31 21.37
C LYS A 113 -8.55 5.05 20.69
N VAL A 114 -8.57 5.02 19.37
CA VAL A 114 -8.15 3.88 18.54
C VAL A 114 -6.67 3.55 18.74
N LEU A 115 -5.78 4.55 18.70
CA LEU A 115 -4.35 4.32 18.88
C LEU A 115 -3.99 3.72 20.25
N LYS A 116 -4.78 3.98 21.29
CA LYS A 116 -4.58 3.36 22.61
C LYS A 116 -4.84 1.85 22.58
N THR A 117 -5.78 1.38 21.77
CA THR A 117 -6.17 -0.04 21.72
C THR A 117 -5.30 -0.86 20.76
N MET A 118 -4.81 -0.24 19.67
CA MET A 118 -4.03 -0.93 18.63
C MET A 118 -2.74 -1.59 19.13
N ASP A 119 -2.44 -2.79 18.63
CA ASP A 119 -1.09 -3.36 18.67
C ASP A 119 -0.22 -2.76 17.56
N ILE A 120 0.50 -1.69 17.91
CA ILE A 120 1.36 -0.97 16.97
C ILE A 120 2.54 -1.81 16.49
N SER A 121 3.07 -2.74 17.30
CA SER A 121 4.21 -3.57 16.86
C SER A 121 3.77 -4.74 16.00
N GLY A 122 2.53 -5.20 16.19
CA GLY A 122 1.93 -6.30 15.45
C GLY A 122 1.21 -5.85 14.18
N ARG A 123 0.17 -6.61 13.82
CA ARG A 123 -0.58 -6.46 12.57
C ARG A 123 -1.23 -5.07 12.44
N ASP A 124 -1.79 -4.53 13.50
CA ASP A 124 -2.60 -3.29 13.46
C ASP A 124 -1.76 -2.08 13.03
N GLY A 125 -0.54 -1.95 13.58
CA GLY A 125 0.40 -0.91 13.19
C GLY A 125 0.87 -1.06 11.75
N HIS A 126 1.15 -2.28 11.30
CA HIS A 126 1.55 -2.55 9.91
C HIS A 126 0.40 -2.26 8.94
N LEU A 127 -0.82 -2.65 9.29
CA LEU A 127 -2.03 -2.35 8.53
C LEU A 127 -2.20 -0.83 8.39
N ALA A 128 -2.19 -0.07 9.48
CA ALA A 128 -2.33 1.39 9.43
C ALA A 128 -1.21 2.07 8.62
N CYS A 129 0.03 1.62 8.77
CA CYS A 129 1.15 2.12 7.99
C CYS A 129 1.05 1.78 6.50
N ALA A 130 0.50 0.62 6.14
CA ALA A 130 0.27 0.22 4.75
C ALA A 130 -0.93 0.96 4.14
N SER A 131 -2.08 0.96 4.82
CA SER A 131 -3.34 1.47 4.29
C SER A 131 -3.44 2.99 4.24
N VAL A 132 -2.84 3.72 5.20
CA VAL A 132 -2.95 5.19 5.29
C VAL A 132 -1.74 5.89 4.70
N LEU A 133 -0.54 5.36 4.95
CA LEU A 133 0.72 6.02 4.62
C LEU A 133 1.48 5.36 3.47
N ASN A 134 1.03 4.19 2.99
CA ASN A 134 1.71 3.36 2.00
C ASN A 134 3.21 3.14 2.33
N ALA A 135 3.53 3.06 3.62
CA ALA A 135 4.91 3.00 4.14
C ALA A 135 5.34 1.57 4.52
N CYS A 136 4.39 0.66 4.70
CA CYS A 136 4.61 -0.75 4.96
C CYS A 136 3.97 -1.60 3.85
N PRO A 137 4.52 -2.79 3.57
CA PRO A 137 3.77 -3.80 2.83
C PRO A 137 2.49 -4.18 3.59
N TYR A 138 1.41 -4.38 2.84
CA TYR A 138 0.11 -4.72 3.40
C TYR A 138 0.20 -6.09 4.09
N PRO A 139 -0.30 -6.23 5.34
CA PRO A 139 -0.28 -7.52 6.00
C PRO A 139 -1.11 -8.55 5.22
N GLY A 140 -0.65 -9.81 5.19
CA GLY A 140 -1.37 -10.89 4.50
C GLY A 140 -2.78 -11.08 5.07
N ILE A 141 -3.71 -11.59 4.28
CA ILE A 141 -5.13 -11.65 4.67
C ILE A 141 -5.34 -12.60 5.85
N GLU A 142 -6.16 -12.18 6.83
CA GLU A 142 -6.61 -13.08 7.89
C GLU A 142 -7.46 -14.21 7.29
N PRO A 143 -7.08 -15.48 7.46
CA PRO A 143 -7.80 -16.57 6.82
C PRO A 143 -9.20 -16.70 7.44
N TRP A 144 -10.21 -16.44 6.62
CA TRP A 144 -11.60 -16.71 6.96
C TRP A 144 -12.35 -17.24 5.73
N ASN A 145 -12.83 -18.47 5.86
CA ASN A 145 -13.77 -19.04 4.91
C ASN A 145 -15.18 -18.64 5.33
N VAL A 146 -15.80 -17.76 4.56
CA VAL A 146 -17.15 -17.27 4.82
C VAL A 146 -18.13 -18.45 4.82
N SER A 147 -18.91 -18.58 5.89
CA SER A 147 -19.90 -19.64 6.02
C SER A 147 -21.18 -19.31 5.26
N PHE A 148 -21.58 -20.20 4.34
CA PHE A 148 -22.81 -20.03 3.57
C PHE A 148 -23.92 -20.98 4.05
N PRO A 149 -25.20 -20.54 4.10
CA PRO A 149 -26.30 -21.41 4.53
C PRO A 149 -26.50 -22.62 3.62
N LYS A 150 -26.34 -22.46 2.30
CA LYS A 150 -26.41 -23.53 1.31
C LYS A 150 -25.18 -23.51 0.41
N LYS A 151 -24.81 -24.69 -0.12
CA LYS A 151 -23.77 -24.80 -1.16
C LYS A 151 -24.27 -24.25 -2.49
N LYS A 152 -23.36 -23.75 -3.33
CA LYS A 152 -23.69 -23.28 -4.68
C LYS A 152 -24.39 -24.40 -5.46
N PRO A 153 -25.60 -24.18 -6.01
CA PRO A 153 -26.29 -25.20 -6.80
C PRO A 153 -25.45 -25.61 -8.02
N LYS A 154 -25.43 -26.91 -8.35
CA LYS A 154 -24.76 -27.41 -9.58
C LYS A 154 -25.46 -26.93 -10.86
N HIS A 155 -26.78 -26.77 -10.78
CA HIS A 155 -27.63 -26.29 -11.87
C HIS A 155 -28.52 -25.16 -11.32
N PRO A 156 -27.98 -23.94 -11.19
CA PRO A 156 -28.76 -22.81 -10.72
C PRO A 156 -29.85 -22.43 -11.73
N HIS A 157 -30.90 -21.76 -11.27
CA HIS A 157 -31.91 -21.19 -12.16
C HIS A 157 -31.26 -20.16 -13.09
N VAL A 158 -31.55 -20.26 -14.39
CA VAL A 158 -31.02 -19.34 -15.40
C VAL A 158 -32.17 -18.48 -15.90
N HIS A 159 -32.10 -17.19 -15.58
CA HIS A 159 -33.04 -16.20 -16.09
C HIS A 159 -32.84 -16.02 -17.59
N LYS A 160 -33.95 -15.93 -18.34
CA LYS A 160 -33.92 -15.75 -19.80
C LYS A 160 -34.15 -14.27 -20.15
N PRO A 161 -33.45 -13.74 -21.16
CA PRO A 161 -33.69 -12.39 -21.64
C PRO A 161 -35.09 -12.29 -22.24
N THR A 162 -35.76 -11.15 -22.00
CA THR A 162 -37.12 -10.89 -22.50
C THR A 162 -37.13 -10.02 -23.76
N ASN A 163 -35.96 -9.53 -24.20
CA ASN A 163 -35.79 -8.56 -25.29
C ASN A 163 -36.55 -7.24 -25.04
N LYS A 164 -36.95 -6.98 -23.79
CA LYS A 164 -37.53 -5.72 -23.35
C LYS A 164 -36.56 -5.07 -22.38
N THR A 165 -36.26 -3.81 -22.61
CA THR A 165 -35.31 -3.06 -21.80
C THR A 165 -36.00 -2.01 -20.93
N MET A 166 -35.34 -1.65 -19.84
CA MET A 166 -35.67 -0.51 -19.00
C MET A 166 -34.45 0.39 -18.81
N THR A 167 -34.67 1.67 -18.56
CA THR A 167 -33.59 2.64 -18.31
C THR A 167 -33.48 2.92 -16.82
N VAL A 168 -32.26 2.85 -16.29
CA VAL A 168 -31.96 3.16 -14.89
C VAL A 168 -30.90 4.26 -14.82
N LEU A 169 -31.17 5.29 -14.02
CA LEU A 169 -30.25 6.42 -13.81
C LEU A 169 -29.30 6.13 -12.63
N HIS A 170 -28.04 6.53 -12.76
CA HIS A 170 -27.03 6.43 -11.71
C HIS A 170 -26.36 7.79 -11.48
N LEU A 171 -26.55 8.30 -10.26
CA LEU A 171 -25.94 9.51 -9.73
C LEU A 171 -24.91 9.13 -8.66
N SER A 172 -23.77 9.81 -8.61
CA SER A 172 -22.75 9.56 -7.59
C SER A 172 -21.96 10.83 -7.28
N ASP A 173 -21.53 10.94 -6.02
CA ASP A 173 -20.62 11.97 -5.49
C ASP A 173 -21.04 13.36 -5.94
N TRP A 174 -22.19 13.72 -5.40
CA TRP A 174 -22.90 14.95 -5.63
C TRP A 174 -22.09 16.16 -5.17
N HIS A 175 -21.45 16.05 -3.99
CA HIS A 175 -20.66 17.07 -3.30
C HIS A 175 -21.12 18.49 -3.60
N VAL A 176 -22.33 18.82 -3.17
CA VAL A 176 -22.84 20.18 -3.33
C VAL A 176 -22.17 21.08 -2.31
N ASP A 177 -21.66 22.22 -2.78
CA ASP A 177 -21.10 23.25 -1.93
C ASP A 177 -22.03 24.47 -1.88
N PRO A 178 -22.83 24.64 -0.81
CA PRO A 178 -23.67 25.82 -0.64
C PRO A 178 -22.89 27.12 -0.49
N LEU A 179 -21.59 27.05 -0.21
CA LEU A 179 -20.70 28.20 -0.03
C LEU A 179 -19.92 28.54 -1.31
N TYR A 180 -20.14 27.82 -2.42
CA TYR A 180 -19.54 28.14 -3.70
C TYR A 180 -19.97 29.54 -4.14
N GLU A 181 -19.01 30.39 -4.49
CA GLU A 181 -19.28 31.75 -4.97
C GLU A 181 -18.53 31.98 -6.29
N GLU A 182 -19.21 32.54 -7.29
CA GLU A 182 -18.58 32.87 -8.57
C GLU A 182 -17.54 33.99 -8.43
N GLY A 183 -16.54 34.02 -9.32
CA GLY A 183 -15.48 35.03 -9.26
C GLY A 183 -14.53 34.92 -8.07
N THR A 184 -14.56 33.80 -7.34
CA THR A 184 -13.62 33.48 -6.26
C THR A 184 -12.44 32.66 -6.78
N GLU A 185 -11.40 32.51 -5.96
CA GLU A 185 -10.19 31.80 -6.38
C GLU A 185 -10.39 30.29 -6.42
N THR A 186 -10.01 29.69 -7.55
CA THR A 186 -10.02 28.22 -7.78
C THR A 186 -8.75 27.53 -7.27
N LEU A 187 -7.68 28.27 -7.03
CA LEU A 187 -6.36 27.78 -6.62
C LEU A 187 -5.97 28.35 -5.25
N CYS A 188 -6.50 27.76 -4.20
CA CYS A 188 -6.22 28.14 -2.80
C CYS A 188 -5.34 27.10 -2.10
N ASP A 189 -4.91 27.39 -0.87
CA ASP A 189 -4.11 26.51 -0.02
C ASP A 189 -4.95 25.56 0.86
N LYS A 190 -6.28 25.64 0.75
CA LYS A 190 -7.24 24.76 1.44
C LYS A 190 -7.65 23.56 0.57
N PRO A 191 -8.17 22.46 1.18
CA PRO A 191 -8.60 21.27 0.43
C PRO A 191 -9.74 21.50 -0.56
N ILE A 192 -10.57 22.54 -0.35
CA ILE A 192 -11.57 23.03 -1.30
C ILE A 192 -11.46 24.54 -1.40
N CYS A 193 -11.66 25.04 -2.62
CA CYS A 193 -11.56 26.45 -2.99
C CYS A 193 -12.92 26.93 -3.53
N CYS A 194 -12.93 27.99 -4.36
CA CYS A 194 -14.15 28.59 -4.91
C CYS A 194 -15.12 29.15 -3.86
N ARG A 195 -14.57 29.59 -2.73
CA ARG A 195 -15.32 30.21 -1.64
C ARG A 195 -14.71 31.55 -1.30
N ARG A 196 -15.55 32.51 -0.90
CA ARG A 196 -15.11 33.85 -0.53
C ARG A 196 -14.10 33.88 0.61
N GLU A 197 -14.28 33.02 1.61
CA GLU A 197 -13.39 32.91 2.76
C GLU A 197 -12.00 32.33 2.43
N SER A 198 -11.85 31.76 1.23
CA SER A 198 -10.61 31.15 0.76
C SER A 198 -10.00 31.94 -0.41
N THR A 199 -10.50 33.15 -0.65
CA THR A 199 -10.07 34.00 -1.77
C THR A 199 -9.34 35.24 -1.26
N ASP A 200 -8.11 35.41 -1.74
CA ASP A 200 -7.41 36.69 -1.65
C ASP A 200 -7.79 37.56 -2.86
N PHE A 201 -8.73 38.49 -2.66
CA PHE A 201 -9.24 39.35 -3.73
C PHE A 201 -8.17 40.29 -4.32
N ASP A 202 -7.06 40.52 -3.60
CA ASP A 202 -5.97 41.36 -4.08
C ASP A 202 -5.03 40.61 -5.04
N ASN A 203 -5.05 39.27 -5.05
CA ASN A 203 -4.13 38.43 -5.84
C ASN A 203 -4.78 37.13 -6.35
N ILE A 204 -5.80 37.26 -7.19
CA ILE A 204 -6.51 36.10 -7.77
C ILE A 204 -5.74 35.53 -8.97
N LEU A 205 -5.33 34.25 -8.90
CA LEU A 205 -4.68 33.57 -10.01
C LEU A 205 -5.68 33.08 -11.08
N LYS A 206 -6.83 32.54 -10.64
CA LYS A 206 -7.85 31.98 -11.52
C LYS A 206 -9.24 32.04 -10.89
N LEU A 207 -10.16 32.69 -11.59
CA LEU A 207 -11.55 32.91 -11.17
C LEU A 207 -12.42 31.66 -11.33
N SER A 208 -13.39 31.51 -10.42
CA SER A 208 -14.43 30.48 -10.47
C SER A 208 -15.56 30.86 -11.43
N SER A 209 -16.12 29.87 -12.13
CA SER A 209 -17.25 30.06 -13.06
C SER A 209 -18.60 29.88 -12.35
N PRO A 210 -19.69 30.51 -12.80
CA PRO A 210 -21.04 30.25 -12.28
C PRO A 210 -21.51 28.79 -12.36
N TRP A 211 -20.98 28.01 -13.30
CA TRP A 211 -21.39 26.61 -13.54
C TRP A 211 -20.52 25.58 -12.80
N GLY A 212 -19.51 26.03 -12.06
CA GLY A 212 -18.51 25.17 -11.41
C GLY A 212 -17.13 25.29 -12.06
N SER A 213 -16.10 24.90 -11.32
CA SER A 213 -14.70 25.01 -11.75
C SER A 213 -13.91 23.75 -11.41
N TYR A 214 -12.98 23.37 -12.29
CA TYR A 214 -11.97 22.35 -11.99
C TYR A 214 -11.22 22.71 -10.70
N GLY A 215 -11.16 21.77 -9.75
CA GLY A 215 -10.55 21.98 -8.43
C GLY A 215 -11.56 22.17 -7.30
N CYS A 216 -12.84 22.42 -7.62
CA CYS A 216 -13.88 22.77 -6.66
C CYS A 216 -15.05 21.79 -6.68
N ASP A 217 -15.85 21.85 -5.62
CA ASP A 217 -17.10 21.09 -5.51
C ASP A 217 -18.25 21.77 -6.27
N SER A 218 -19.38 21.06 -6.38
CA SER A 218 -20.50 21.44 -7.24
C SER A 218 -21.26 22.64 -6.69
N PRO A 219 -21.42 23.75 -7.44
CA PRO A 219 -22.42 24.76 -7.08
C PRO A 219 -23.84 24.22 -7.28
N LEU A 220 -24.81 24.80 -6.59
CA LEU A 220 -26.22 24.42 -6.74
C LEU A 220 -26.72 24.58 -8.20
N THR A 221 -26.24 25.59 -8.91
CA THR A 221 -26.57 25.87 -10.31
C THR A 221 -26.21 24.73 -11.26
N LEU A 222 -25.06 24.07 -11.02
CA LEU A 222 -24.62 22.90 -11.77
C LEU A 222 -25.56 21.71 -11.55
N ILE A 223 -25.94 21.50 -10.29
CA ILE A 223 -26.84 20.43 -9.88
C ILE A 223 -28.23 20.62 -10.51
N GLU A 224 -28.80 21.82 -10.42
CA GLU A 224 -30.11 22.14 -11.01
C GLU A 224 -30.07 21.94 -12.53
N SER A 225 -29.03 22.43 -13.20
CA SER A 225 -28.83 22.23 -14.64
C SER A 225 -28.82 20.75 -15.04
N MET A 226 -28.15 19.90 -14.25
CA MET A 226 -28.15 18.45 -14.46
C MET A 226 -29.56 17.86 -14.32
N LEU A 227 -30.27 18.21 -13.24
CA LEU A 227 -31.62 17.70 -12.95
C LEU A 227 -32.65 18.13 -14.00
N GLU A 228 -32.47 19.30 -14.62
CA GLU A 228 -33.27 19.76 -15.75
C GLU A 228 -32.92 19.03 -17.06
N TYR A 229 -31.65 18.65 -17.25
CA TYR A 229 -31.20 17.95 -18.45
C TYR A 229 -31.62 16.47 -18.48
N ILE A 230 -31.55 15.76 -17.35
CA ILE A 230 -31.86 14.33 -17.23
C ILE A 230 -33.18 13.92 -17.93
N PRO A 231 -34.34 14.57 -17.69
CA PRO A 231 -35.61 14.18 -18.33
C PRO A 231 -35.61 14.38 -19.85
N THR A 232 -34.71 15.23 -20.40
CA THR A 232 -34.61 15.45 -21.85
C THR A 232 -33.97 14.28 -22.58
N VAL A 233 -33.05 13.56 -21.93
CA VAL A 233 -32.34 12.41 -22.50
C VAL A 233 -32.90 11.06 -22.04
N THR A 234 -33.56 11.04 -20.87
CA THR A 234 -34.14 9.83 -20.28
C THR A 234 -35.57 10.03 -19.76
N PRO A 235 -36.53 10.33 -20.66
CA PRO A 235 -37.91 10.65 -20.26
C PRO A 235 -38.67 9.48 -19.61
N ASN A 236 -38.18 8.24 -19.76
CA ASN A 236 -38.80 7.02 -19.22
C ASN A 236 -37.86 6.28 -18.26
N THR A 237 -37.31 7.00 -17.28
CA THR A 237 -36.49 6.40 -16.22
C THR A 237 -37.34 5.52 -15.31
N SER A 238 -36.99 4.24 -15.19
CA SER A 238 -37.78 3.28 -14.40
C SER A 238 -37.54 3.42 -12.90
N PHE A 239 -36.27 3.60 -12.52
CA PHE A 239 -35.84 4.02 -11.19
C PHE A 239 -34.43 4.61 -11.30
N ALA A 240 -33.95 5.20 -10.22
CA ALA A 240 -32.61 5.76 -10.12
C ALA A 240 -31.88 5.24 -8.88
N ILE A 241 -30.56 5.28 -8.92
CA ILE A 241 -29.68 4.98 -7.78
C ILE A 241 -28.76 6.19 -7.52
N LEU A 242 -28.53 6.50 -6.24
CA LEU A 242 -27.61 7.54 -5.80
C LEU A 242 -26.57 6.95 -4.86
N THR A 243 -25.32 6.83 -5.27
CA THR A 243 -24.28 6.16 -4.48
C THR A 243 -23.55 7.08 -3.49
N GLY A 244 -24.24 8.07 -2.90
CA GLY A 244 -23.74 8.86 -1.77
C GLY A 244 -22.79 10.01 -2.12
N ASP A 245 -22.09 10.49 -1.10
CA ASP A 245 -21.21 11.67 -1.09
C ASP A 245 -21.93 12.98 -1.47
N ILE A 246 -22.95 13.32 -0.67
CA ILE A 246 -23.72 14.57 -0.80
C ILE A 246 -22.98 15.81 -0.27
N PRO A 247 -22.42 15.79 0.96
CA PRO A 247 -21.74 16.97 1.51
C PRO A 247 -20.43 17.31 0.78
N PRO A 248 -19.97 18.57 0.81
CA PRO A 248 -18.74 18.97 0.15
C PRO A 248 -17.50 18.42 0.87
N HIS A 249 -16.33 18.57 0.28
CA HIS A 249 -15.05 18.12 0.84
C HIS A 249 -14.48 19.04 1.94
N GLU A 250 -15.35 19.69 2.71
CA GLU A 250 -15.04 20.54 3.87
C GLU A 250 -14.75 19.69 5.13
N VAL A 251 -13.78 18.79 5.03
CA VAL A 251 -13.53 17.73 6.02
C VAL A 251 -13.00 18.21 7.38
N TRP A 252 -12.75 19.50 7.54
CA TRP A 252 -12.21 20.11 8.76
C TRP A 252 -13.27 20.90 9.55
N GLU A 253 -14.44 21.14 8.96
CA GLU A 253 -15.48 21.94 9.58
C GLU A 253 -16.86 21.35 9.29
N THR A 254 -17.04 20.12 9.75
CA THR A 254 -18.30 19.37 9.63
C THR A 254 -19.16 19.47 10.90
N LEU A 255 -18.56 19.83 12.03
CA LEU A 255 -19.26 20.01 13.29
C LEU A 255 -19.74 21.47 13.50
N PRO A 256 -20.87 21.70 14.19
CA PRO A 256 -21.79 20.69 14.74
C PRO A 256 -22.49 19.89 13.64
N THR A 257 -22.86 18.64 13.92
CA THR A 257 -23.46 17.68 12.95
C THR A 257 -24.62 18.26 12.16
N LYS A 258 -25.37 19.18 12.77
CA LYS A 258 -26.46 19.94 12.14
C LYS A 258 -26.03 20.66 10.85
N LYS A 259 -24.79 21.15 10.71
CA LYS A 259 -24.29 21.77 9.48
C LYS A 259 -24.37 20.76 8.32
N THR A 260 -23.73 19.61 8.48
CA THR A 260 -23.76 18.52 7.48
C THR A 260 -25.16 17.97 7.27
N GLN A 261 -25.98 17.87 8.33
CA GLN A 261 -27.38 17.46 8.23
C GLN A 261 -28.19 18.41 7.34
N MET A 262 -28.08 19.73 7.53
CA MET A 262 -28.84 20.71 6.75
C MET A 262 -28.48 20.68 5.27
N ILE A 263 -27.21 20.45 4.92
CA ILE A 263 -26.78 20.31 3.52
C ILE A 263 -27.42 19.06 2.89
N GLN A 264 -27.44 17.94 3.62
CA GLN A 264 -28.08 16.71 3.16
C GLN A 264 -29.59 16.88 3.02
N ASP A 265 -30.28 17.39 4.05
CA ASP A 265 -31.73 17.60 4.04
C ASP A 265 -32.16 18.52 2.89
N ALA A 266 -31.41 19.60 2.62
CA ALA A 266 -31.66 20.50 1.49
C ALA A 266 -31.48 19.79 0.14
N SER A 267 -30.42 18.98 0.01
CA SER A 267 -30.15 18.21 -1.21
C SER A 267 -31.24 17.17 -1.48
N TYR A 268 -31.69 16.44 -0.45
CA TYR A 268 -32.79 15.49 -0.59
C TYR A 268 -34.12 16.19 -0.88
N THR A 269 -34.36 17.37 -0.32
CA THR A 269 -35.53 18.18 -0.67
C THR A 269 -35.56 18.55 -2.15
N LEU A 270 -34.41 18.96 -2.70
CA LEU A 270 -34.28 19.22 -4.14
C LEU A 270 -34.50 17.94 -4.96
N LEU A 271 -33.90 16.83 -4.55
CA LEU A 271 -34.11 15.53 -5.20
C LEU A 271 -35.60 15.14 -5.20
N HIS A 272 -36.32 15.27 -4.08
CA HIS A 272 -37.76 15.02 -4.03
C HIS A 272 -38.54 15.91 -5.01
N ALA A 273 -38.19 17.20 -5.12
CA ALA A 273 -38.85 18.12 -6.04
C ALA A 273 -38.76 17.67 -7.51
N HIS A 274 -37.65 17.01 -7.91
CA HIS A 274 -37.45 16.52 -9.28
C HIS A 274 -37.87 15.06 -9.49
N PHE A 275 -37.60 14.17 -8.53
CA PHE A 275 -37.86 12.73 -8.65
C PHE A 275 -39.32 12.36 -8.39
N ASP A 276 -40.01 13.07 -7.48
CA ASP A 276 -41.42 12.78 -7.17
C ASP A 276 -42.40 13.56 -8.05
N SER A 277 -41.90 14.54 -8.82
CA SER A 277 -42.72 15.35 -9.71
C SER A 277 -43.06 14.60 -11.01
N PRO A 278 -44.34 14.57 -11.43
CA PRO A 278 -44.74 13.97 -12.69
C PRO A 278 -44.28 14.76 -13.92
N PHE A 279 -43.78 15.99 -13.73
CA PHE A 279 -43.33 16.89 -14.81
C PHE A 279 -41.81 16.84 -15.02
N PHE A 280 -41.06 16.21 -14.12
CA PHE A 280 -39.61 16.11 -14.19
C PHE A 280 -39.19 14.64 -14.42
N ILE A 281 -38.50 14.00 -13.46
CA ILE A 281 -37.94 12.65 -13.65
C ILE A 281 -38.97 11.56 -13.34
N ASN A 282 -39.87 11.80 -12.38
CA ASN A 282 -40.94 10.88 -11.97
C ASN A 282 -40.48 9.43 -11.77
N ALA A 283 -39.46 9.22 -10.94
CA ALA A 283 -38.88 7.91 -10.69
C ALA A 283 -38.47 7.78 -9.22
N LYS A 284 -38.50 6.55 -8.67
CA LYS A 284 -37.99 6.31 -7.31
C LYS A 284 -36.47 6.37 -7.30
N LEU A 285 -35.91 7.10 -6.35
CA LEU A 285 -34.46 7.19 -6.12
C LEU A 285 -34.04 6.28 -4.96
N TYR A 286 -33.08 5.40 -5.19
CA TYR A 286 -32.55 4.49 -4.16
C TYR A 286 -31.12 4.87 -3.77
N PRO A 287 -30.92 5.53 -2.62
CA PRO A 287 -29.61 6.02 -2.20
C PRO A 287 -28.76 4.96 -1.48
N ALA A 288 -27.44 5.16 -1.47
CA ALA A 288 -26.47 4.51 -0.61
C ALA A 288 -25.68 5.57 0.17
N ILE A 289 -25.08 5.17 1.29
CA ILE A 289 -24.30 6.09 2.15
C ILE A 289 -22.85 6.10 1.66
N GLY A 290 -22.32 7.29 1.41
CA GLY A 290 -20.91 7.53 1.13
C GLY A 290 -20.09 7.84 2.37
N ASN A 291 -18.84 8.23 2.20
CA ASN A 291 -17.93 8.51 3.31
C ASN A 291 -18.04 9.96 3.80
N HIS A 292 -18.62 10.87 3.01
CA HIS A 292 -18.83 12.27 3.38
C HIS A 292 -20.12 12.56 4.15
N GLU A 293 -21.08 11.62 4.22
CA GLU A 293 -22.33 11.79 4.96
C GLU A 293 -22.14 11.93 6.48
N SER A 294 -21.06 11.36 7.03
CA SER A 294 -20.77 11.43 8.47
C SER A 294 -20.13 12.77 8.85
N ALA A 295 -20.43 13.24 10.06
CA ALA A 295 -19.76 14.36 10.69
C ALA A 295 -19.28 13.89 12.07
N PRO A 296 -17.96 13.74 12.30
CA PRO A 296 -16.85 14.00 11.38
C PRO A 296 -16.81 13.06 10.17
N THR A 297 -16.23 13.53 9.06
CA THR A 297 -16.11 12.78 7.80
C THR A 297 -15.43 11.42 7.99
N ASN A 298 -15.91 10.39 7.28
CA ASN A 298 -15.42 9.00 7.25
C ASN A 298 -15.65 8.16 8.51
N LEU A 299 -16.08 8.75 9.63
CA LEU A 299 -16.16 8.07 10.91
C LEU A 299 -17.50 7.34 11.09
N PHE A 300 -17.48 6.03 10.88
CA PHE A 300 -18.62 5.14 11.15
C PHE A 300 -18.28 4.16 12.28
N PRO A 301 -18.84 4.32 13.49
CA PRO A 301 -18.47 3.54 14.66
C PRO A 301 -18.90 2.08 14.57
N LEU A 302 -18.13 1.20 15.23
CA LEU A 302 -18.53 -0.19 15.45
C LEU A 302 -19.62 -0.24 16.54
N ALA A 303 -20.49 -1.24 16.50
CA ALA A 303 -21.61 -1.40 17.44
C ALA A 303 -21.19 -1.53 18.92
N ASP A 304 -19.94 -1.95 19.17
CA ASP A 304 -19.32 -2.13 20.49
C ASP A 304 -18.38 -0.97 20.88
N SER A 305 -18.13 -0.02 19.96
CA SER A 305 -17.22 1.10 20.18
C SER A 305 -17.94 2.30 20.78
N ASN A 306 -17.36 2.89 21.83
CA ASN A 306 -17.83 4.13 22.45
C ASN A 306 -16.66 5.00 22.91
N LEU A 307 -16.83 6.32 22.85
CA LEU A 307 -15.87 7.26 23.42
C LEU A 307 -16.11 7.44 24.94
N PRO A 308 -15.05 7.39 25.76
CA PRO A 308 -15.17 7.66 27.19
C PRO A 308 -15.37 9.17 27.43
N GLY A 309 -16.44 9.58 28.14
CA GLY A 309 -16.67 11.00 28.45
C GLY A 309 -18.12 11.45 28.71
N GLY A 310 -19.11 10.58 28.57
CA GLY A 310 -20.53 10.97 28.69
C GLY A 310 -20.97 11.92 27.55
N ASN A 311 -21.99 12.74 27.81
CA ASN A 311 -22.66 13.62 26.83
C ASN A 311 -21.78 14.61 26.05
N ARG A 312 -20.46 14.69 26.31
CA ARG A 312 -19.53 15.56 25.58
C ARG A 312 -19.25 15.10 24.15
N HIS A 313 -19.61 13.86 23.82
CA HIS A 313 -19.36 13.23 22.53
C HIS A 313 -20.63 12.61 21.91
N ASP A 314 -21.82 13.01 22.35
CA ASP A 314 -23.09 12.49 21.80
C ASP A 314 -23.22 12.77 20.29
N ASP A 315 -22.63 13.88 19.83
CA ASP A 315 -22.53 14.28 18.41
C ASP A 315 -21.68 13.30 17.56
N LEU A 316 -20.90 12.41 18.18
CA LEU A 316 -20.08 11.39 17.50
C LEU A 316 -20.81 10.06 17.32
N THR A 317 -22.07 9.97 17.75
CA THR A 317 -22.95 8.83 17.44
C THR A 317 -23.62 9.02 16.09
N MET A 318 -23.84 7.94 15.33
CA MET A 318 -24.45 8.01 13.99
C MET A 318 -25.99 7.99 14.01
N GLY A 319 -26.61 8.12 15.19
CA GLY A 319 -28.06 8.14 15.35
C GLY A 319 -28.71 9.28 14.56
N TRP A 320 -28.16 10.49 14.70
CA TRP A 320 -28.66 11.68 13.98
C TRP A 320 -28.68 11.49 12.46
N LEU A 321 -27.64 10.84 11.90
CA LEU A 321 -27.53 10.61 10.47
C LEU A 321 -28.58 9.61 10.02
N TYR A 322 -28.67 8.45 10.67
CA TYR A 322 -29.63 7.43 10.26
C TYR A 322 -31.09 7.88 10.45
N GLU A 323 -31.38 8.67 11.47
CA GLU A 323 -32.70 9.29 11.67
C GLU A 323 -33.03 10.32 10.57
N SER A 324 -32.09 11.21 10.23
CA SER A 324 -32.25 12.16 9.11
C SER A 324 -32.44 11.43 7.78
N LEU A 325 -31.64 10.42 7.47
CA LEU A 325 -31.77 9.61 6.25
C LEU A 325 -33.10 8.86 6.21
N GLN A 326 -33.59 8.34 7.34
CA GLN A 326 -34.90 7.71 7.41
C GLN A 326 -36.04 8.69 7.06
N GLU A 327 -35.92 9.97 7.42
CA GLU A 327 -36.87 11.00 7.03
C GLU A 327 -36.75 11.34 5.55
N ASN A 328 -35.53 11.63 5.09
CA ASN A 328 -35.21 12.04 3.73
C ASN A 328 -35.45 10.94 2.68
N TRP A 329 -35.52 9.67 3.06
CA TRP A 329 -35.78 8.57 2.12
C TRP A 329 -37.23 8.09 2.13
N LYS A 330 -38.12 8.78 2.86
CA LYS A 330 -39.56 8.50 2.82
C LYS A 330 -40.11 8.72 1.42
N GLY A 331 -41.04 7.87 1.01
CA GLY A 331 -41.62 7.90 -0.34
C GLY A 331 -40.87 7.00 -1.34
N TRP A 332 -39.54 6.97 -1.29
CA TRP A 332 -38.75 6.05 -2.10
C TRP A 332 -38.63 4.66 -1.48
N LEU A 333 -38.47 4.59 -0.15
CA LEU A 333 -38.39 3.34 0.59
C LEU A 333 -39.69 3.00 1.33
N PRO A 334 -40.13 1.72 1.31
CA PRO A 334 -41.21 1.25 2.18
C PRO A 334 -40.87 1.40 3.67
N LYS A 335 -41.88 1.70 4.51
CA LYS A 335 -41.70 1.93 5.96
C LYS A 335 -40.90 0.82 6.68
N LYS A 336 -41.17 -0.45 6.36
CA LYS A 336 -40.45 -1.60 6.94
C LYS A 336 -38.94 -1.58 6.65
N HIS A 337 -38.53 -1.02 5.51
CA HIS A 337 -37.13 -0.91 5.11
C HIS A 337 -36.46 0.34 5.68
N LEU A 338 -37.21 1.42 5.95
CA LEU A 338 -36.70 2.58 6.67
C LEU A 338 -36.18 2.20 8.06
N ASP A 339 -36.94 1.43 8.83
CA ASP A 339 -36.51 0.96 10.16
C ASP A 339 -35.19 0.16 10.10
N SER A 340 -34.95 -0.53 8.98
CA SER A 340 -33.75 -1.34 8.76
C SER A 340 -32.47 -0.50 8.55
N VAL A 341 -32.60 0.76 8.12
CA VAL A 341 -31.47 1.69 7.94
C VAL A 341 -30.76 1.91 9.27
N HIS A 342 -31.49 2.26 10.33
CA HIS A 342 -30.89 2.43 11.65
C HIS A 342 -30.38 1.10 12.24
N GLN A 343 -31.11 -0.01 12.04
CA GLN A 343 -30.75 -1.31 12.63
C GLN A 343 -29.50 -1.94 11.98
N ASN A 344 -29.29 -1.74 10.68
CA ASN A 344 -28.21 -2.35 9.91
C ASN A 344 -27.14 -1.33 9.48
N SER A 345 -26.89 -0.32 10.33
CA SER A 345 -25.83 0.68 10.13
C SER A 345 -25.86 1.33 8.73
N GLY A 346 -27.03 1.78 8.30
CA GLY A 346 -27.25 2.43 7.01
C GLY A 346 -27.62 1.51 5.85
N SER A 347 -27.52 0.19 6.01
CA SER A 347 -27.83 -0.77 4.95
C SER A 347 -29.32 -1.12 4.89
N TYR A 348 -29.87 -1.32 3.69
CA TYR A 348 -31.28 -1.67 3.52
C TYR A 348 -31.52 -2.49 2.23
N ILE A 349 -32.74 -3.04 2.11
CA ILE A 349 -33.20 -3.70 0.88
C ILE A 349 -34.44 -3.02 0.31
N SER A 350 -34.63 -3.13 -1.01
CA SER A 350 -35.82 -2.66 -1.71
C SER A 350 -36.13 -3.57 -2.90
N HIS A 351 -37.33 -3.44 -3.48
CA HIS A 351 -37.74 -4.13 -4.71
C HIS A 351 -38.20 -3.09 -5.73
N PRO A 352 -37.29 -2.52 -6.52
CA PRO A 352 -37.62 -1.46 -7.49
C PRO A 352 -38.66 -1.89 -8.51
N VAL A 353 -38.53 -3.13 -9.01
CA VAL A 353 -39.41 -3.75 -10.00
C VAL A 353 -39.59 -5.23 -9.66
N PRO A 354 -40.71 -5.87 -10.07
CA PRO A 354 -40.94 -7.28 -9.80
C PRO A 354 -39.79 -8.18 -10.29
N GLY A 355 -39.29 -9.05 -9.41
CA GLY A 355 -38.19 -9.98 -9.73
C GLY A 355 -36.77 -9.44 -9.51
N LEU A 356 -36.62 -8.14 -9.19
CA LEU A 356 -35.34 -7.52 -8.83
C LEU A 356 -35.35 -7.06 -7.37
N LYS A 357 -34.38 -7.57 -6.60
CA LYS A 357 -34.07 -7.07 -5.26
C LYS A 357 -32.84 -6.17 -5.32
N LEU A 358 -32.97 -4.96 -4.78
CA LEU A 358 -31.88 -4.00 -4.61
C LEU A 358 -31.37 -4.09 -3.17
N ILE A 359 -30.06 -4.25 -3.00
CA ILE A 359 -29.39 -4.25 -1.70
C ILE A 359 -28.46 -3.05 -1.64
N SER A 360 -28.74 -2.11 -0.75
CA SER A 360 -27.86 -0.97 -0.46
C SER A 360 -26.97 -1.31 0.73
N LEU A 361 -25.66 -1.31 0.50
CA LEU A 361 -24.65 -1.67 1.49
C LEU A 361 -23.89 -0.43 1.95
N ASN A 362 -23.72 -0.31 3.27
CA ASN A 362 -22.77 0.64 3.82
C ASN A 362 -21.34 0.12 3.67
N THR A 363 -20.64 0.59 2.64
CA THR A 363 -19.26 0.20 2.31
C THR A 363 -18.21 0.93 3.16
N ASN A 364 -18.59 1.88 4.02
CA ASN A 364 -17.68 2.56 4.93
C ASN A 364 -17.02 1.62 5.95
N PHE A 365 -17.55 0.40 6.11
CA PHE A 365 -16.93 -0.64 6.93
C PHE A 365 -15.77 -1.38 6.25
N CYS A 366 -15.43 -1.03 5.01
CA CYS A 366 -14.16 -1.43 4.40
C CYS A 366 -13.18 -0.27 4.21
N TYR A 367 -13.63 0.97 4.43
CA TYR A 367 -12.88 2.17 4.08
C TYR A 367 -11.72 2.46 5.04
N ASN A 368 -10.52 2.64 4.51
CA ASN A 368 -9.27 2.76 5.26
C ASN A 368 -9.15 4.04 6.09
N LEU A 369 -9.95 5.08 5.81
CA LEU A 369 -10.01 6.30 6.62
C LEU A 369 -11.13 6.27 7.67
N ASN A 370 -11.89 5.18 7.77
CA ASN A 370 -12.74 4.94 8.92
C ASN A 370 -11.88 4.44 10.10
N TRP A 371 -11.45 5.39 10.94
CA TRP A 371 -10.54 5.12 12.05
C TRP A 371 -11.05 4.06 13.03
N TRP A 372 -12.37 3.88 13.15
CA TRP A 372 -12.98 2.87 14.00
C TRP A 372 -12.60 1.44 13.63
N LEU A 373 -12.30 1.17 12.36
CA LEU A 373 -11.91 -0.18 11.91
C LEU A 373 -10.56 -0.63 12.49
N TYR A 374 -9.68 0.31 12.87
CA TYR A 374 -8.40 0.00 13.51
C TYR A 374 -8.53 -0.24 15.02
N GLU A 375 -9.70 -0.04 15.65
CA GLU A 375 -9.87 -0.39 17.07
C GLU A 375 -9.76 -1.92 17.25
N HIS A 376 -10.32 -2.67 16.29
CA HIS A 376 -10.31 -4.13 16.23
C HIS A 376 -10.16 -4.62 14.77
N PRO A 377 -8.98 -4.47 14.14
CA PRO A 377 -8.82 -4.77 12.71
C PRO A 377 -8.97 -6.26 12.38
N THR A 378 -8.83 -7.15 13.37
CA THR A 378 -9.12 -8.59 13.21
C THR A 378 -10.61 -8.92 13.24
N LYS A 379 -11.49 -7.95 13.49
CA LYS A 379 -12.95 -8.14 13.46
C LYS A 379 -13.41 -8.31 12.02
N ARG A 380 -13.66 -9.57 11.64
CA ARG A 380 -13.91 -10.00 10.26
C ARG A 380 -15.18 -9.43 9.61
N ASP A 381 -16.23 -9.21 10.40
CA ASP A 381 -17.52 -8.68 9.92
C ASP A 381 -18.00 -7.55 10.86
N PRO A 382 -17.47 -6.32 10.69
CA PRO A 382 -17.92 -5.15 11.42
C PRO A 382 -19.45 -4.97 11.30
N ASN A 383 -20.13 -4.85 12.44
CA ASN A 383 -21.59 -4.70 12.55
C ASN A 383 -22.44 -5.79 11.87
N GLY A 384 -21.86 -6.93 11.46
CA GLY A 384 -22.60 -8.05 10.89
C GLY A 384 -23.13 -7.80 9.46
N ILE A 385 -22.55 -6.84 8.73
CA ILE A 385 -23.01 -6.41 7.40
C ILE A 385 -22.87 -7.54 6.36
N LEU A 386 -21.76 -8.28 6.37
CA LEU A 386 -21.53 -9.40 5.45
C LEU A 386 -22.47 -10.56 5.76
N LYS A 387 -22.67 -10.89 7.04
CA LYS A 387 -23.66 -11.89 7.46
C LYS A 387 -25.07 -11.51 7.02
N TRP A 388 -25.44 -10.24 7.17
CA TRP A 388 -26.72 -9.71 6.73
C TRP A 388 -26.88 -9.83 5.20
N LEU A 389 -25.86 -9.45 4.42
CA LEU A 389 -25.83 -9.60 2.97
C LEU A 389 -26.03 -11.06 2.53
N ILE A 390 -25.30 -12.00 3.14
CA ILE A 390 -25.41 -13.44 2.85
C ILE A 390 -26.83 -13.93 3.07
N SER A 391 -27.50 -13.49 4.14
CA SER A 391 -28.87 -13.90 4.43
C SER A 391 -29.86 -13.47 3.34
N HIS A 392 -29.72 -12.23 2.82
CA HIS A 392 -30.60 -11.73 1.76
C HIS A 392 -30.29 -12.33 0.39
N LEU A 393 -29.01 -12.54 0.08
CA LEU A 393 -28.62 -13.23 -1.15
C LEU A 393 -29.13 -14.67 -1.17
N GLN A 394 -29.06 -15.38 -0.04
CA GLN A 394 -29.62 -16.72 0.07
C GLN A 394 -31.14 -16.73 -0.07
N ASN A 395 -31.84 -15.76 0.53
CA ASN A 395 -33.29 -15.62 0.36
C ASN A 395 -33.67 -15.36 -1.10
N SER A 396 -32.89 -14.55 -1.83
CA SER A 396 -33.10 -14.33 -3.27
C SER A 396 -32.82 -15.60 -4.09
N GLU A 397 -31.78 -16.37 -3.75
CA GLU A 397 -31.50 -17.65 -4.40
C GLU A 397 -32.68 -18.63 -4.23
N ASP A 398 -33.26 -18.69 -3.03
CA ASP A 398 -34.39 -19.56 -2.73
C ASP A 398 -35.69 -19.10 -3.42
N ALA A 399 -35.84 -17.79 -3.64
CA ALA A 399 -36.98 -17.18 -4.31
C ALA A 399 -36.85 -17.09 -5.84
N ASN A 400 -35.69 -17.46 -6.41
CA ASN A 400 -35.32 -17.23 -7.82
C ASN A 400 -35.44 -15.74 -8.22
N GLU A 401 -34.97 -14.84 -7.35
CA GLU A 401 -34.90 -13.40 -7.62
C GLU A 401 -33.49 -12.98 -8.05
N ARG A 402 -33.39 -11.99 -8.95
CA ARG A 402 -32.11 -11.35 -9.26
C ARG A 402 -31.81 -10.23 -8.28
N VAL A 403 -30.54 -9.98 -8.07
CA VAL A 403 -30.06 -9.00 -7.10
C VAL A 403 -29.14 -7.97 -7.76
N TRP A 404 -29.38 -6.70 -7.45
CA TRP A 404 -28.44 -5.61 -7.64
C TRP A 404 -27.87 -5.17 -6.29
N ILE A 405 -26.56 -4.94 -6.26
CA ILE A 405 -25.88 -4.41 -5.07
C ILE A 405 -25.46 -2.97 -5.38
N ILE A 406 -25.80 -2.05 -4.48
CA ILE A 406 -25.30 -0.67 -4.54
C ILE A 406 -24.51 -0.35 -3.27
N GLY A 407 -23.46 0.44 -3.41
CA GLY A 407 -22.64 0.94 -2.31
C GLY A 407 -21.86 2.17 -2.77
N HIS A 408 -20.98 2.72 -1.93
CA HIS A 408 -20.19 3.88 -2.31
C HIS A 408 -18.75 3.47 -2.66
N THR A 409 -17.97 2.99 -1.69
CA THR A 409 -16.59 2.52 -1.87
C THR A 409 -16.57 1.15 -2.56
N PRO A 410 -15.95 1.02 -3.75
CA PRO A 410 -15.87 -0.25 -4.44
C PRO A 410 -14.91 -1.23 -3.75
N PRO A 411 -15.18 -2.55 -3.74
CA PRO A 411 -14.28 -3.54 -3.11
C PRO A 411 -12.89 -3.65 -3.74
N GLY A 412 -12.77 -3.33 -5.03
CA GLY A 412 -11.49 -3.30 -5.75
C GLY A 412 -10.67 -2.04 -5.51
N ASP A 413 -11.22 -1.04 -4.80
CA ASP A 413 -10.55 0.24 -4.54
C ASP A 413 -9.42 0.13 -3.52
N SER A 414 -8.37 0.96 -3.66
CA SER A 414 -7.21 0.95 -2.75
C SER A 414 -7.54 1.42 -1.34
N SER A 415 -8.65 2.14 -1.16
CA SER A 415 -9.16 2.52 0.15
C SER A 415 -9.98 1.43 0.83
N CYS A 416 -10.31 0.32 0.15
CA CYS A 416 -11.03 -0.79 0.76
C CYS A 416 -10.05 -1.84 1.33
N PHE A 417 -10.18 -2.20 2.61
CA PHE A 417 -9.29 -3.16 3.26
C PHE A 417 -9.24 -4.51 2.56
N HIS A 418 -8.04 -5.09 2.42
CA HIS A 418 -7.82 -6.36 1.72
C HIS A 418 -8.62 -7.51 2.37
N ASP A 419 -8.66 -7.54 3.70
CA ASP A 419 -9.43 -8.53 4.47
C ASP A 419 -10.92 -8.48 4.10
N TYR A 420 -11.54 -7.30 4.21
CA TYR A 420 -12.97 -7.12 3.92
C TYR A 420 -13.29 -7.39 2.45
N ALA A 421 -12.48 -6.86 1.54
CA ALA A 421 -12.65 -7.06 0.10
C ALA A 421 -12.56 -8.55 -0.28
N ASN A 422 -11.66 -9.32 0.36
CA ASN A 422 -11.56 -10.76 0.15
C ASN A 422 -12.81 -11.51 0.62
N TYR A 423 -13.34 -11.18 1.80
CA TYR A 423 -14.55 -11.82 2.33
C TYR A 423 -15.78 -11.50 1.47
N TYR A 424 -15.89 -10.25 1.02
CA TYR A 424 -16.90 -9.85 0.05
C TYR A 424 -16.76 -10.63 -1.27
N TYR A 425 -15.53 -10.80 -1.76
CA TYR A 425 -15.25 -11.56 -2.99
C TYR A 425 -15.73 -13.01 -2.90
N GLN A 426 -15.54 -13.69 -1.75
CA GLN A 426 -16.05 -15.06 -1.53
C GLN A 426 -17.58 -15.12 -1.65
N ILE A 427 -18.29 -14.08 -1.18
CA ILE A 427 -19.75 -13.97 -1.30
C ILE A 427 -20.16 -13.81 -2.77
N ILE A 428 -19.44 -12.98 -3.53
CA ILE A 428 -19.67 -12.81 -4.97
C ILE A 428 -19.45 -14.13 -5.71
N GLU A 429 -18.34 -14.84 -5.47
CA GLU A 429 -18.09 -16.15 -6.09
C GLU A 429 -19.19 -17.17 -5.79
N ARG A 430 -19.80 -17.11 -4.60
CA ARG A 430 -20.89 -17.99 -4.20
C ARG A 430 -22.20 -17.70 -4.94
N TYR A 431 -22.56 -16.44 -5.13
CA TYR A 431 -23.91 -16.04 -5.61
C TYR A 431 -23.94 -15.49 -7.06
N ALA A 432 -22.81 -15.12 -7.64
CA ALA A 432 -22.72 -14.71 -9.04
C ALA A 432 -22.40 -15.91 -9.97
N PRO A 433 -22.84 -15.88 -11.24
CA PRO A 433 -23.69 -14.87 -11.87
C PRO A 433 -25.21 -15.11 -11.68
N HIS A 434 -25.61 -16.21 -11.04
CA HIS A 434 -27.01 -16.68 -11.10
C HIS A 434 -27.99 -15.89 -10.23
N VAL A 435 -27.55 -15.31 -9.10
CA VAL A 435 -28.36 -14.40 -8.27
C VAL A 435 -27.98 -12.95 -8.53
N ILE A 436 -26.70 -12.62 -8.44
CA ILE A 436 -26.21 -11.24 -8.60
C ILE A 436 -26.14 -10.88 -10.08
N ALA A 437 -26.90 -9.87 -10.50
CA ALA A 437 -26.96 -9.40 -11.89
C ALA A 437 -26.07 -8.18 -12.17
N GLY A 438 -25.80 -7.36 -11.15
CA GLY A 438 -24.98 -6.16 -11.28
C GLY A 438 -24.60 -5.59 -9.93
N GLN A 439 -23.48 -4.86 -9.90
CA GLN A 439 -23.02 -4.11 -8.74
C GLN A 439 -22.72 -2.66 -9.16
N PHE A 440 -23.05 -1.68 -8.34
CA PHE A 440 -22.92 -0.26 -8.67
C PHE A 440 -22.30 0.52 -7.50
N PHE A 441 -21.25 1.28 -7.77
CA PHE A 441 -20.46 2.02 -6.77
C PHE A 441 -20.09 3.43 -7.25
N GLY A 442 -19.38 4.21 -6.44
CA GLY A 442 -18.91 5.58 -6.72
C GLY A 442 -17.50 5.82 -6.18
N HIS A 443 -17.32 6.92 -5.42
CA HIS A 443 -16.15 7.25 -4.56
C HIS A 443 -14.86 7.66 -5.26
N THR A 444 -14.46 6.94 -6.32
CA THR A 444 -13.07 6.91 -6.82
C THR A 444 -12.62 8.17 -7.57
N HIS A 445 -13.35 9.26 -7.47
CA HIS A 445 -13.18 10.52 -8.21
C HIS A 445 -11.84 11.21 -8.02
N ARG A 446 -10.89 10.58 -7.32
CA ARG A 446 -9.52 10.97 -7.06
C ARG A 446 -8.56 9.81 -7.38
N ARG A 447 -7.68 10.00 -8.36
CA ARG A 447 -6.50 9.17 -8.75
C ARG A 447 -6.82 7.70 -9.10
N SER A 448 -5.97 7.08 -9.93
CA SER A 448 -5.85 5.66 -10.35
C SER A 448 -7.10 4.79 -10.64
N LEU A 449 -8.35 5.22 -10.42
CA LEU A 449 -9.58 4.41 -10.62
C LEU A 449 -10.81 5.22 -11.05
N ARG A 450 -10.61 6.22 -11.90
CA ARG A 450 -11.71 7.08 -12.36
C ARG A 450 -12.51 6.35 -13.44
N ASP A 451 -13.84 6.48 -13.40
CA ASP A 451 -14.77 5.87 -14.37
C ASP A 451 -14.47 4.40 -14.75
N GLU A 452 -14.39 3.54 -13.72
CA GLU A 452 -14.02 2.15 -13.92
C GLU A 452 -15.18 1.17 -13.90
N ILE A 453 -14.86 0.03 -14.46
CA ILE A 453 -15.52 -1.23 -14.16
C ILE A 453 -14.53 -2.12 -13.42
N GLN A 454 -15.01 -2.83 -12.40
CA GLN A 454 -14.21 -3.85 -11.70
C GLN A 454 -14.77 -5.23 -12.00
N ILE A 455 -13.93 -6.10 -12.56
CA ILE A 455 -14.32 -7.45 -12.96
C ILE A 455 -13.98 -8.45 -11.85
N PHE A 456 -14.95 -9.28 -11.52
CA PHE A 456 -14.82 -10.39 -10.58
C PHE A 456 -14.65 -11.70 -11.35
N TYR A 457 -13.74 -12.54 -10.89
CA TYR A 457 -13.37 -13.80 -11.52
C TYR A 457 -13.49 -14.95 -10.54
N LYS A 458 -13.76 -16.14 -11.05
CA LYS A 458 -13.67 -17.36 -10.29
C LYS A 458 -12.19 -17.68 -10.02
N HIS A 459 -11.89 -17.98 -8.77
CA HIS A 459 -10.56 -18.26 -8.23
C HIS A 459 -9.52 -17.18 -8.55
N ALA A 460 -9.96 -15.93 -8.72
CA ALA A 460 -9.10 -14.81 -9.11
C ALA A 460 -8.23 -15.08 -10.36
N SER A 461 -8.66 -15.96 -11.26
CA SER A 461 -7.89 -16.42 -12.42
C SER A 461 -7.63 -15.36 -13.51
N GLN A 462 -8.42 -14.28 -13.51
CA GLN A 462 -8.39 -13.22 -14.53
C GLN A 462 -8.56 -13.74 -15.98
N GLU A 463 -9.25 -14.86 -16.16
CA GLU A 463 -9.58 -15.43 -17.47
C GLU A 463 -11.01 -15.10 -17.89
N SER A 464 -11.24 -14.85 -19.18
CA SER A 464 -12.58 -14.52 -19.72
C SER A 464 -13.68 -15.52 -19.34
N LYS A 465 -13.35 -16.82 -19.39
CA LYS A 465 -14.27 -17.93 -19.06
C LYS A 465 -14.69 -17.95 -17.58
N ASP A 466 -13.86 -17.37 -16.73
CA ASP A 466 -14.02 -17.36 -15.28
C ASP A 466 -14.56 -16.01 -14.79
N ALA A 467 -14.81 -15.04 -15.67
CA ALA A 467 -15.42 -13.76 -15.32
C ALA A 467 -16.90 -13.96 -14.92
N ILE A 468 -17.25 -13.62 -13.67
CA ILE A 468 -18.54 -13.95 -13.04
C ILE A 468 -19.42 -12.74 -12.70
N SER A 469 -18.85 -11.56 -12.49
CA SER A 469 -19.59 -10.35 -12.15
C SER A 469 -18.80 -9.11 -12.55
N VAL A 470 -19.51 -8.00 -12.75
CA VAL A 470 -18.92 -6.67 -12.96
C VAL A 470 -19.53 -5.68 -11.96
N ALA A 471 -18.69 -4.79 -11.45
CA ALA A 471 -19.10 -3.62 -10.70
C ALA A 471 -18.90 -2.38 -11.56
N TYR A 472 -19.95 -1.58 -11.73
CA TYR A 472 -19.91 -0.32 -12.46
C TYR A 472 -19.73 0.83 -11.49
N LEU A 473 -18.69 1.65 -11.69
CA LEU A 473 -18.51 2.86 -10.91
C LEU A 473 -19.20 4.00 -11.64
N GLY A 474 -20.10 4.72 -10.95
CA GLY A 474 -20.79 5.90 -11.47
C GLY A 474 -19.83 7.08 -11.58
N PRO A 475 -19.95 7.94 -12.61
CA PRO A 475 -19.15 9.14 -12.69
C PRO A 475 -19.54 10.18 -11.64
N SER A 476 -18.56 10.97 -11.21
CA SER A 476 -18.77 12.13 -10.34
C SER A 476 -19.61 13.22 -10.99
N ILE A 477 -20.56 13.73 -10.22
CA ILE A 477 -21.20 15.02 -10.52
C ILE A 477 -20.25 16.15 -10.16
N THR A 478 -19.50 16.02 -9.06
CA THR A 478 -18.50 17.02 -8.70
C THR A 478 -17.38 17.18 -9.75
N PRO A 479 -16.97 18.42 -10.07
CA PRO A 479 -15.75 18.69 -10.83
C PRO A 479 -14.47 18.38 -10.05
N PHE A 480 -14.56 18.14 -8.74
CA PHE A 480 -13.40 17.86 -7.91
C PHE A 480 -12.74 16.51 -8.29
N PRO A 481 -11.39 16.43 -8.39
CA PRO A 481 -10.43 17.52 -8.29
C PRO A 481 -10.17 18.25 -9.60
N ASN A 482 -10.46 17.70 -10.77
CA ASN A 482 -10.20 18.33 -12.08
C ASN A 482 -10.94 17.54 -13.18
N LEU A 483 -12.25 17.40 -13.05
CA LEU A 483 -13.09 16.63 -13.97
C LEU A 483 -14.21 17.52 -14.52
N ASN A 484 -14.73 17.16 -15.69
CA ASN A 484 -16.06 17.63 -16.07
C ASN A 484 -17.11 16.95 -15.18
N PRO A 485 -18.21 17.60 -14.81
CA PRO A 485 -19.35 16.94 -14.17
C PRO A 485 -19.98 15.89 -15.10
N GLY A 486 -20.47 14.78 -14.55
CA GLY A 486 -21.14 13.74 -15.33
C GLY A 486 -22.09 12.84 -14.55
N PHE A 487 -22.99 12.19 -15.28
CA PHE A 487 -23.89 11.14 -14.76
C PHE A 487 -23.99 9.99 -15.76
N ARG A 488 -24.59 8.87 -15.33
CA ARG A 488 -24.68 7.66 -16.16
C ARG A 488 -26.09 7.09 -16.19
N THR A 489 -26.44 6.49 -17.32
CA THR A 489 -27.68 5.74 -17.48
C THR A 489 -27.39 4.34 -18.00
N TYR A 490 -28.15 3.36 -17.53
CA TYR A 490 -28.02 1.96 -17.92
C TYR A 490 -29.26 1.50 -18.66
N THR A 491 -29.05 0.88 -19.81
CA THR A 491 -30.09 0.09 -20.48
C THR A 491 -30.02 -1.32 -19.96
N VAL A 492 -31.11 -1.84 -19.39
CA VAL A 492 -31.14 -3.11 -18.65
C VAL A 492 -32.21 -4.04 -19.20
N ASP A 493 -31.90 -5.31 -19.40
CA ASP A 493 -32.90 -6.31 -19.81
C ASP A 493 -33.85 -6.64 -18.64
N THR A 494 -35.16 -6.62 -18.89
CA THR A 494 -36.18 -6.79 -17.85
C THR A 494 -36.39 -8.24 -17.39
N GLY A 495 -35.78 -9.23 -18.06
CA GLY A 495 -35.85 -10.64 -17.67
C GLY A 495 -34.66 -11.09 -16.83
N THR A 496 -33.46 -10.69 -17.24
CA THR A 496 -32.19 -11.04 -16.61
C THR A 496 -31.72 -9.97 -15.62
N PHE A 497 -32.16 -8.72 -15.77
CA PHE A 497 -31.65 -7.56 -15.02
C PHE A 497 -30.15 -7.31 -15.23
N GLU A 498 -29.59 -7.78 -16.34
CA GLU A 498 -28.21 -7.51 -16.75
C GLU A 498 -28.15 -6.21 -17.57
N VAL A 499 -27.04 -5.48 -17.40
CA VAL A 499 -26.80 -4.24 -18.14
C VAL A 499 -26.49 -4.59 -19.60
N VAL A 500 -27.27 -4.04 -20.52
CA VAL A 500 -27.17 -4.22 -21.98
C VAL A 500 -26.35 -3.11 -22.63
N ASP A 501 -26.44 -1.90 -22.11
CA ASP A 501 -25.64 -0.76 -22.51
C ASP A 501 -25.50 0.24 -21.36
N SER A 502 -24.50 1.12 -21.45
CA SER A 502 -24.19 2.16 -20.48
C SER A 502 -23.84 3.44 -21.21
N ASP A 503 -24.64 4.49 -21.00
CA ASP A 503 -24.46 5.80 -21.59
C ASP A 503 -23.98 6.80 -20.53
N THR A 504 -22.88 7.50 -20.85
CA THR A 504 -22.29 8.53 -19.98
C THR A 504 -22.57 9.90 -20.54
N PHE A 505 -23.03 10.81 -19.70
CA PHE A 505 -23.32 12.20 -20.05
C PHE A 505 -22.43 13.12 -19.24
N ILE A 506 -21.89 14.16 -19.87
CA ILE A 506 -20.99 15.13 -19.25
C ILE A 506 -21.42 16.55 -19.62
N ALA A 507 -20.96 17.53 -18.83
CA ALA A 507 -20.98 18.94 -19.21
C ALA A 507 -19.55 19.50 -19.22
N GLU A 508 -19.18 20.17 -20.31
CA GLU A 508 -17.83 20.73 -20.49
C GLU A 508 -17.70 22.11 -19.85
N LEU A 509 -17.05 22.17 -18.69
CA LEU A 509 -16.91 23.42 -17.91
C LEU A 509 -16.04 24.47 -18.61
N ASP A 510 -15.07 24.04 -19.42
CA ASP A 510 -14.18 24.94 -20.16
C ASP A 510 -14.89 25.65 -21.32
N LYS A 511 -16.04 25.14 -21.77
CA LYS A 511 -16.84 25.74 -22.86
C LYS A 511 -17.94 26.69 -22.37
N SER A 512 -18.31 26.62 -21.10
CA SER A 512 -19.39 27.42 -20.50
C SER A 512 -18.86 28.15 -19.27
N THR A 513 -18.14 29.25 -19.50
CA THR A 513 -17.43 29.96 -18.43
C THR A 513 -18.19 31.16 -17.87
N ALA A 514 -19.25 31.62 -18.55
CA ALA A 514 -20.04 32.79 -18.20
C ALA A 514 -21.55 32.52 -18.32
N TRP A 515 -22.39 33.40 -17.73
CA TRP A 515 -23.85 33.25 -17.70
C TRP A 515 -24.55 33.32 -19.06
N ASP A 516 -23.96 34.03 -20.02
CA ASP A 516 -24.44 34.08 -21.41
C ASP A 516 -24.12 32.80 -22.19
N GLN A 517 -23.31 31.91 -21.62
CA GLN A 517 -22.98 30.60 -22.15
C GLN A 517 -23.70 29.53 -21.32
N ALA A 518 -24.78 28.98 -21.85
CA ALA A 518 -25.48 27.86 -21.21
C ALA A 518 -24.54 26.66 -21.04
N LEU A 519 -24.68 25.91 -19.95
CA LEU A 519 -23.92 24.71 -19.70
C LEU A 519 -24.32 23.60 -20.70
N ASN A 520 -23.36 23.12 -21.49
CA ASN A 520 -23.62 22.17 -22.56
C ASN A 520 -23.53 20.71 -22.08
N TRP A 521 -24.64 20.19 -21.57
CA TRP A 521 -24.78 18.75 -21.31
C TRP A 521 -24.97 17.95 -22.60
N HIS A 522 -24.17 16.91 -22.78
CA HIS A 522 -24.25 16.02 -23.93
C HIS A 522 -23.79 14.60 -23.58
N LYS A 523 -24.14 13.65 -24.45
CA LYS A 523 -23.65 12.27 -24.35
C LYS A 523 -22.18 12.23 -24.73
N GLU A 524 -21.33 11.75 -23.83
CA GLU A 524 -19.90 11.53 -24.09
C GLU A 524 -19.71 10.25 -24.90
N TYR A 525 -20.21 9.12 -24.40
CA TYR A 525 -20.12 7.83 -25.09
C TYR A 525 -21.22 6.84 -24.69
N SER A 526 -21.50 5.88 -25.58
CA SER A 526 -22.13 4.59 -25.25
C SER A 526 -21.02 3.54 -25.13
N ALA A 527 -21.01 2.78 -24.04
CA ALA A 527 -20.02 1.71 -23.84
C ALA A 527 -20.07 0.68 -24.98
N LYS A 528 -21.26 0.38 -25.49
CA LYS A 528 -21.45 -0.59 -26.56
C LYS A 528 -21.08 -0.06 -27.94
N GLU A 529 -21.35 1.22 -28.21
CA GLU A 529 -20.93 1.86 -29.46
C GLU A 529 -19.40 1.97 -29.52
N LEU A 530 -18.79 2.34 -28.40
CA LEU A 530 -17.36 2.60 -28.30
C LEU A 530 -16.50 1.34 -28.28
N TYR A 531 -16.87 0.36 -27.45
CA TYR A 531 -16.07 -0.85 -27.22
C TYR A 531 -16.68 -2.11 -27.84
N GLY A 532 -17.85 -2.02 -28.48
CA GLY A 532 -18.51 -3.17 -29.09
C GLY A 532 -17.92 -3.57 -30.43
N SER A 533 -17.72 -4.88 -30.65
CA SER A 533 -17.52 -5.39 -32.00
C SER A 533 -18.86 -5.49 -32.74
N THR A 534 -18.88 -5.14 -34.03
CA THR A 534 -20.05 -5.17 -34.93
C THR A 534 -20.74 -6.54 -35.05
N LYS A 535 -20.21 -7.59 -34.42
CA LYS A 535 -20.66 -8.97 -34.55
C LYS A 535 -21.76 -9.39 -33.56
N ASN A 536 -22.15 -8.59 -32.56
CA ASN A 536 -23.28 -8.98 -31.68
C ASN A 536 -23.95 -7.83 -30.88
N PRO A 537 -24.89 -7.08 -31.48
CA PRO A 537 -25.52 -5.91 -30.85
C PRO A 537 -26.54 -6.24 -29.75
N TYR A 538 -26.79 -7.50 -29.38
CA TYR A 538 -27.80 -7.87 -28.36
C TYR A 538 -27.22 -8.59 -27.13
N LYS A 539 -25.89 -8.73 -27.03
CA LYS A 539 -25.29 -9.31 -25.83
C LYS A 539 -25.23 -8.29 -24.69
N PRO A 540 -25.51 -8.69 -23.45
CA PRO A 540 -25.27 -7.86 -22.27
C PRO A 540 -23.79 -7.50 -22.13
N LEU A 541 -23.51 -6.38 -21.45
CA LEU A 541 -22.17 -5.97 -21.02
C LEU A 541 -21.67 -6.86 -19.86
N SER A 542 -21.64 -8.17 -20.09
CA SER A 542 -21.25 -9.16 -19.08
C SER A 542 -19.81 -9.00 -18.63
N ALA A 543 -19.45 -9.62 -17.50
CA ALA A 543 -18.07 -9.66 -17.01
C ALA A 543 -17.07 -10.17 -18.07
N SER A 544 -17.47 -11.20 -18.84
CA SER A 544 -16.65 -11.72 -19.95
C SER A 544 -16.51 -10.73 -21.11
N TRP A 545 -17.55 -9.92 -21.39
CA TRP A 545 -17.50 -8.90 -22.43
C TRP A 545 -16.48 -7.83 -22.07
N TRP A 546 -16.57 -7.32 -20.84
CA TRP A 546 -15.61 -6.34 -20.31
C TRP A 546 -14.19 -6.90 -20.25
N HIS A 547 -14.00 -8.17 -19.90
CA HIS A 547 -12.69 -8.80 -19.98
C HIS A 547 -12.14 -8.74 -21.42
N HIS A 548 -12.94 -9.04 -22.45
CA HIS A 548 -12.47 -8.90 -23.83
C HIS A 548 -12.10 -7.46 -24.19
N VAL A 549 -12.88 -6.46 -23.75
CA VAL A 549 -12.53 -5.03 -23.93
C VAL A 549 -11.16 -4.74 -23.34
N THR A 550 -10.88 -5.22 -22.12
CA THR A 550 -9.55 -5.06 -21.51
C THR A 550 -8.43 -5.75 -22.31
N ARG A 551 -8.70 -6.87 -23.00
CA ARG A 551 -7.71 -7.54 -23.86
C ARG A 551 -7.51 -6.78 -25.18
N GLU A 552 -8.56 -6.18 -25.73
CA GLU A 552 -8.44 -5.32 -26.90
C GLU A 552 -7.60 -4.08 -26.58
N MET A 553 -7.79 -3.46 -25.41
CA MET A 553 -6.99 -2.32 -24.95
C MET A 553 -5.52 -2.67 -24.67
N GLU A 554 -5.15 -3.94 -24.53
CA GLU A 554 -3.73 -4.37 -24.46
C GLU A 554 -3.08 -4.41 -25.85
N LEU A 555 -3.88 -4.60 -26.90
CA LEU A 555 -3.42 -4.78 -28.28
C LEU A 555 -3.54 -3.51 -29.12
N ASP A 556 -4.45 -2.61 -28.74
CA ASP A 556 -4.83 -1.41 -29.46
C ASP A 556 -4.68 -0.18 -28.55
N ASP A 557 -3.66 0.62 -28.84
CA ASP A 557 -3.27 1.80 -28.06
C ASP A 557 -4.32 2.90 -28.19
N GLU A 558 -4.91 3.11 -29.38
CA GLU A 558 -5.92 4.14 -29.62
C GLU A 558 -7.19 3.88 -28.80
N LYS A 559 -7.60 2.60 -28.70
CA LYS A 559 -8.72 2.21 -27.83
C LYS A 559 -8.45 2.49 -26.36
N PHE A 560 -7.22 2.24 -25.90
CA PHE A 560 -6.85 2.55 -24.52
C PHE A 560 -6.82 4.07 -24.28
N ASP A 561 -6.27 4.85 -25.20
CA ASP A 561 -6.21 6.31 -25.07
C ASP A 561 -7.60 6.93 -25.02
N LEU A 562 -8.55 6.40 -25.80
CA LEU A 562 -9.95 6.81 -25.76
C LEU A 562 -10.62 6.43 -24.44
N TYR A 563 -10.37 5.22 -23.93
CA TYR A 563 -10.80 4.82 -22.59
C TYR A 563 -10.22 5.75 -21.52
N TRP A 564 -8.93 6.10 -21.62
CA TRP A 564 -8.24 6.99 -20.70
C TRP A 564 -8.82 8.40 -20.70
N LEU A 565 -9.19 8.93 -21.87
CA LEU A 565 -9.85 10.23 -21.98
C LEU A 565 -11.24 10.23 -21.34
N ASN A 566 -12.07 9.23 -21.67
CA ASN A 566 -13.42 9.09 -21.09
C ASN A 566 -13.38 8.88 -19.59
N ARG A 567 -12.33 8.21 -19.11
CA ARG A 567 -12.05 8.06 -17.67
C ARG A 567 -11.89 9.38 -16.92
N TYR A 568 -11.43 10.43 -17.60
CA TYR A 568 -11.35 11.79 -17.09
C TYR A 568 -12.52 12.67 -17.53
N LYS A 569 -13.60 12.06 -18.04
CA LYS A 569 -14.80 12.75 -18.55
C LYS A 569 -14.46 13.81 -19.60
N SER A 570 -13.55 13.48 -20.50
CA SER A 570 -13.05 14.38 -21.54
C SER A 570 -12.51 15.70 -20.98
N SER A 571 -12.00 15.69 -19.74
CA SER A 571 -11.46 16.89 -19.11
C SER A 571 -10.20 17.35 -19.84
N PRO A 572 -10.03 18.67 -20.08
CA PRO A 572 -8.78 19.22 -20.59
C PRO A 572 -7.61 19.04 -19.62
N MET A 573 -7.86 18.65 -18.37
CA MET A 573 -6.86 18.39 -17.34
C MET A 573 -6.42 16.92 -17.28
N THR A 574 -6.77 16.11 -18.29
CA THR A 574 -6.39 14.69 -18.39
C THR A 574 -4.86 14.56 -18.45
N PRO A 575 -4.22 13.83 -17.51
CA PRO A 575 -2.77 13.65 -17.53
C PRO A 575 -2.37 12.62 -18.60
N ASN A 576 -1.14 12.75 -19.11
CA ASN A 576 -0.56 11.76 -20.01
C ASN A 576 -0.37 10.41 -19.27
N CYS A 577 -0.71 9.30 -19.94
CA CYS A 577 -0.54 7.94 -19.43
C CYS A 577 0.56 7.24 -20.20
N ASP A 578 1.64 6.85 -19.50
CA ASP A 578 2.72 6.05 -20.08
C ASP A 578 2.37 4.55 -20.08
N GLN A 579 3.32 3.72 -20.55
CA GLN A 579 3.10 2.27 -20.62
C GLN A 579 2.84 1.62 -19.25
N ALA A 580 3.50 2.10 -18.19
CA ALA A 580 3.30 1.60 -16.84
C ALA A 580 1.89 1.95 -16.33
N CYS A 581 1.47 3.20 -16.55
CA CYS A 581 0.11 3.67 -16.27
C CYS A 581 -0.93 2.83 -17.00
N ARG A 582 -0.70 2.49 -18.28
CA ARG A 582 -1.61 1.66 -19.08
C ARG A 582 -1.76 0.25 -18.52
N VAL A 583 -0.65 -0.45 -18.30
CA VAL A 583 -0.64 -1.81 -17.74
C VAL A 583 -1.36 -1.84 -16.38
N ASN A 584 -1.05 -0.88 -15.50
CA ASN A 584 -1.67 -0.79 -14.17
C ASN A 584 -3.16 -0.48 -14.24
N THR A 585 -3.60 0.38 -15.16
CA THR A 585 -5.01 0.71 -15.36
C THR A 585 -5.80 -0.52 -15.85
N ILE A 586 -5.30 -1.21 -16.88
CA ILE A 586 -5.95 -2.42 -17.40
C ILE A 586 -6.03 -3.51 -16.33
N CYS A 587 -4.97 -3.69 -15.54
CA CYS A 587 -5.01 -4.62 -14.41
C CYS A 587 -6.01 -4.20 -13.33
N GLY A 588 -6.09 -2.91 -12.98
CA GLY A 588 -7.05 -2.36 -12.02
C GLY A 588 -8.50 -2.71 -12.40
N MET A 589 -8.84 -2.63 -13.68
CA MET A 589 -10.17 -3.05 -14.17
C MET A 589 -10.45 -4.55 -13.94
N ARG A 590 -9.41 -5.39 -13.90
CA ARG A 590 -9.51 -6.84 -13.62
C ARG A 590 -9.35 -7.17 -12.13
N ALA A 591 -9.29 -6.17 -11.25
CA ALA A 591 -9.13 -6.34 -9.82
C ALA A 591 -10.45 -6.10 -9.06
N GLY A 592 -11.32 -7.13 -9.00
CA GLY A 592 -12.57 -7.07 -8.22
C GLY A 592 -12.39 -7.05 -6.68
N LYS A 593 -11.15 -7.10 -6.17
CA LYS A 593 -10.81 -6.90 -4.75
C LYS A 593 -9.48 -6.15 -4.66
N SER A 594 -9.32 -5.32 -3.63
CA SER A 594 -8.18 -4.44 -3.44
C SER A 594 -6.82 -5.16 -3.41
N GLU A 595 -6.79 -6.42 -2.98
CA GLU A 595 -5.60 -7.30 -3.02
C GLU A 595 -5.07 -7.56 -4.44
N LEU A 596 -5.93 -7.58 -5.46
CA LEU A 596 -5.55 -7.95 -6.84
C LEU A 596 -5.10 -6.76 -7.69
N ARG A 597 -4.99 -5.58 -7.10
CA ARG A 597 -4.61 -4.37 -7.80
C ARG A 597 -3.13 -4.42 -8.19
N CYS A 598 -2.80 -3.94 -9.39
CA CYS A 598 -1.40 -3.86 -9.85
C CYS A 598 -0.74 -2.51 -9.61
N ASP A 599 -1.50 -1.45 -9.26
CA ASP A 599 -0.92 -0.18 -8.83
C ASP A 599 -0.49 -0.20 -7.36
N TYR A 600 -0.88 -1.26 -6.64
CA TYR A 600 -0.33 -1.63 -5.36
C TYR A 600 0.81 -2.62 -5.62
N ASP A 601 2.02 -2.11 -5.79
CA ASP A 601 3.20 -2.96 -5.76
C ASP A 601 3.67 -3.10 -4.29
N PRO A 602 3.57 -4.30 -3.69
CA PRO A 602 4.22 -4.57 -2.41
C PRO A 602 5.74 -4.34 -2.52
N SER A 603 6.30 -4.35 -3.73
CA SER A 603 7.71 -4.14 -4.07
C SER A 603 8.11 -2.66 -4.26
N GLU A 604 7.18 -1.73 -4.49
CA GLU A 604 7.45 -0.28 -4.53
C GLU A 604 7.24 0.41 -3.17
N SER A 605 6.28 -0.07 -2.37
CA SER A 605 6.07 0.39 -0.97
C SER A 605 6.98 -0.34 0.04
N THR A 606 7.78 -1.27 -0.46
CA THR A 606 8.95 -1.76 0.25
C THR A 606 10.19 -1.12 -0.35
N PRO A 607 11.14 -0.60 0.44
CA PRO A 607 12.52 -0.83 0.04
C PRO A 607 12.65 -2.35 0.00
N ARG A 608 12.84 -2.95 -1.21
CA ARG A 608 13.09 -4.39 -1.46
C ARG A 608 13.33 -5.13 -0.13
N PRO A 609 12.39 -5.91 0.41
CA PRO A 609 12.64 -6.46 1.71
C PRO A 609 13.68 -7.57 1.57
N VAL A 610 14.83 -7.34 2.21
CA VAL A 610 15.34 -8.29 3.21
C VAL A 610 15.96 -9.59 2.65
N ILE A 611 16.57 -9.61 1.45
CA ILE A 611 17.58 -10.65 1.16
C ILE A 611 18.98 -10.13 1.49
N LEU A 612 19.44 -9.07 0.82
CA LEU A 612 20.76 -8.47 1.12
C LEU A 612 20.88 -8.00 2.58
N GLU A 613 19.81 -7.43 3.14
CA GLU A 613 19.80 -7.02 4.56
C GLU A 613 19.74 -8.24 5.51
N ALA A 614 19.04 -9.32 5.14
CA ALA A 614 19.06 -10.55 5.92
C ALA A 614 20.41 -11.27 5.85
N ILE A 615 21.06 -11.28 4.69
CA ILE A 615 22.42 -11.78 4.49
C ILE A 615 23.41 -10.97 5.34
N TRP A 616 23.30 -9.63 5.29
CA TRP A 616 24.13 -8.74 6.09
C TRP A 616 23.95 -8.99 7.59
N ASN A 617 22.71 -9.09 8.04
CA ASN A 617 22.39 -9.34 9.45
C ASN A 617 22.62 -10.80 9.86
N GLY A 618 22.86 -11.70 8.92
CA GLY A 618 23.12 -13.12 9.17
C GLY A 618 24.37 -13.30 10.02
N LYS A 619 24.24 -14.08 11.10
CA LYS A 619 25.33 -14.40 12.02
C LYS A 619 25.67 -15.89 11.96
N ILE A 620 26.93 -16.22 12.18
CA ILE A 620 27.42 -17.59 12.36
C ILE A 620 27.87 -17.75 13.81
N PRO A 621 27.33 -18.73 14.55
CA PRO A 621 27.85 -19.10 15.86
C PRO A 621 29.23 -19.76 15.68
N MET A 622 30.27 -19.13 16.24
CA MET A 622 31.65 -19.57 16.12
C MET A 622 32.17 -19.98 17.51
N LYS A 623 32.81 -21.15 17.58
CA LYS A 623 33.52 -21.64 18.77
C LYS A 623 35.01 -21.60 18.48
N ILE A 624 35.73 -20.68 19.12
CA ILE A 624 37.17 -20.49 18.99
C ILE A 624 37.88 -21.22 20.12
N THR A 625 38.77 -22.14 19.77
CA THR A 625 39.64 -22.85 20.72
C THR A 625 41.07 -22.34 20.54
N LEU A 626 41.77 -22.03 21.63
CA LEU A 626 43.18 -21.65 21.55
C LEU A 626 44.03 -22.91 21.35
N ASP A 627 44.98 -22.88 20.43
CA ASP A 627 45.84 -24.02 20.19
C ASP A 627 46.71 -24.32 21.45
N PRO A 628 46.70 -25.56 21.97
CA PRO A 628 47.47 -25.90 23.17
C PRO A 628 48.99 -25.74 23.03
N THR A 629 49.53 -25.70 21.80
CA THR A 629 50.96 -25.52 21.55
C THR A 629 51.42 -24.08 21.75
N ASP A 630 50.50 -23.12 21.78
CA ASP A 630 50.77 -21.69 22.02
C ASP A 630 50.66 -21.29 23.51
N ILE A 631 50.61 -22.26 24.42
CA ILE A 631 50.44 -22.04 25.87
C ILE A 631 51.50 -21.13 26.49
N ASP A 632 52.68 -21.04 25.88
CA ASP A 632 53.77 -20.17 26.31
C ASP A 632 53.54 -18.70 25.91
N ILE A 633 52.62 -18.39 24.99
CA ILE A 633 52.23 -17.02 24.62
C ILE A 633 51.16 -16.48 25.55
N TYR A 634 50.12 -17.26 25.87
CA TYR A 634 48.97 -16.78 26.64
C TYR A 634 49.02 -17.16 28.13
N GLY A 635 50.11 -17.79 28.58
CA GLY A 635 50.56 -17.82 29.96
C GLY A 635 49.53 -18.33 30.98
N ASN A 636 49.24 -19.63 30.98
CA ASN A 636 48.66 -20.32 32.15
C ASN A 636 48.81 -21.84 32.02
N ALA A 637 49.07 -22.56 33.12
CA ALA A 637 49.09 -24.04 33.19
C ALA A 637 47.70 -24.69 33.04
N LYS A 638 46.73 -23.98 32.45
CA LYS A 638 45.33 -24.37 32.33
C LYS A 638 44.90 -24.17 30.88
N VAL A 639 44.35 -25.22 30.27
CA VAL A 639 43.65 -25.12 28.98
C VAL A 639 42.48 -24.16 29.18
N TRP A 640 42.41 -23.11 28.36
CA TRP A 640 41.31 -22.15 28.42
C TRP A 640 40.04 -22.75 27.82
N ASP A 641 38.90 -22.39 28.41
CA ASP A 641 37.61 -22.79 27.86
C ASP A 641 37.41 -22.16 26.47
N PRO A 642 36.75 -22.86 25.53
CA PRO A 642 36.46 -22.33 24.21
C PRO A 642 35.64 -21.04 24.29
N ILE A 643 35.96 -20.08 23.41
CA ILE A 643 35.30 -18.78 23.31
C ILE A 643 34.19 -18.88 22.26
N TYR A 644 32.98 -18.48 22.63
CA TYR A 644 31.83 -18.48 21.72
C TYR A 644 31.52 -17.05 21.27
N LEU A 645 31.42 -16.83 19.97
CA LEU A 645 31.12 -15.54 19.35
C LEU A 645 30.03 -15.68 18.29
N GLU A 646 29.18 -14.68 18.15
CA GLU A 646 28.29 -14.52 17.00
C GLU A 646 28.95 -13.58 15.99
N VAL A 647 29.36 -14.12 14.85
CA VAL A 647 30.13 -13.36 13.85
C VAL A 647 29.27 -13.06 12.64
N SER A 648 29.30 -11.81 12.16
CA SER A 648 28.59 -11.42 10.92
C SER A 648 29.12 -12.19 9.72
N ARG A 649 28.21 -12.74 8.90
CA ARG A 649 28.56 -13.50 7.69
C ARG A 649 29.33 -12.66 6.66
N CYS A 650 29.04 -11.35 6.61
CA CYS A 650 29.71 -10.40 5.73
C CYS A 650 31.02 -9.84 6.31
N SER A 651 31.42 -10.23 7.52
CA SER A 651 32.69 -9.80 8.14
C SER A 651 33.87 -10.65 7.67
N TYR A 652 35.07 -10.31 8.15
CA TYR A 652 36.35 -10.92 7.81
C TYR A 652 37.14 -11.26 9.09
N LEU A 653 37.97 -12.31 9.03
CA LEU A 653 38.73 -12.80 10.20
C LEU A 653 39.62 -11.74 10.90
N PRO A 654 40.26 -10.78 10.19
CA PRO A 654 41.02 -9.71 10.85
C PRO A 654 40.15 -8.78 11.71
N LEU A 655 38.88 -8.56 11.32
CA LEU A 655 37.93 -7.77 12.11
C LEU A 655 37.47 -8.54 13.37
N VAL A 656 37.27 -9.85 13.23
CA VAL A 656 36.98 -10.75 14.36
C VAL A 656 38.15 -10.75 15.34
N THR A 657 39.38 -10.82 14.84
CA THR A 657 40.62 -10.78 15.62
C THR A 657 40.70 -9.52 16.47
N LYS A 658 40.37 -8.35 15.91
CA LYS A 658 40.35 -7.08 16.66
C LYS A 658 39.37 -7.12 17.83
N HIS A 659 38.18 -7.69 17.63
CA HIS A 659 37.20 -7.85 18.71
C HIS A 659 37.67 -8.89 19.75
N LEU A 660 38.24 -10.00 19.29
CA LEU A 660 38.79 -11.04 20.14
C LEU A 660 39.94 -10.51 21.01
N GLN A 661 40.85 -9.71 20.46
CA GLN A 661 41.93 -9.08 21.23
C GLN A 661 41.38 -8.27 22.41
N GLN A 662 40.32 -7.47 22.21
CA GLN A 662 39.68 -6.71 23.28
C GLN A 662 39.06 -7.63 24.35
N LEU A 663 38.44 -8.74 23.93
CA LEU A 663 37.87 -9.73 24.83
C LEU A 663 38.97 -10.42 25.66
N LEU A 664 40.03 -10.92 25.02
CA LEU A 664 41.15 -11.60 25.67
C LEU A 664 41.84 -10.68 26.70
N LEU A 665 42.03 -9.40 26.36
CA LEU A 665 42.56 -8.39 27.29
C LEU A 665 41.64 -8.18 28.50
N SER A 666 40.31 -8.13 28.30
CA SER A 666 39.35 -7.98 29.40
C SER A 666 39.27 -9.21 30.30
N LEU A 667 39.59 -10.40 29.78
CA LEU A 667 39.74 -11.64 30.53
C LEU A 667 41.10 -11.75 31.26
N GLY A 668 41.96 -10.72 31.16
CA GLY A 668 43.24 -10.65 31.86
C GLY A 668 44.39 -11.40 31.18
N MET A 669 44.24 -11.85 29.93
CA MET A 669 45.34 -12.41 29.16
C MET A 669 46.26 -11.31 28.63
N GLN A 670 47.56 -11.41 28.93
CA GLN A 670 48.57 -10.48 28.45
C GLN A 670 49.32 -11.08 27.25
N ILE A 671 48.76 -10.91 26.06
CA ILE A 671 49.35 -11.34 24.79
C ILE A 671 50.00 -10.11 24.13
N SER A 672 51.21 -10.25 23.61
CA SER A 672 51.93 -9.15 22.95
C SER A 672 51.26 -8.75 21.62
N GLU A 673 51.32 -7.46 21.26
CA GLU A 673 50.80 -6.98 19.97
C GLU A 673 51.46 -7.66 18.77
N GLN A 674 52.73 -8.07 18.91
CA GLN A 674 53.47 -8.80 17.88
C GLN A 674 52.89 -10.18 17.60
N ALA A 675 52.36 -10.87 18.62
CA ALA A 675 51.72 -12.18 18.44
C ALA A 675 50.40 -12.07 17.66
N PHE A 676 49.69 -10.95 17.75
CA PHE A 676 48.47 -10.70 16.96
C PHE A 676 48.76 -10.39 15.49
N GLN A 677 49.98 -10.00 15.13
CA GLN A 677 50.37 -9.75 13.73
C GLN A 677 50.63 -11.05 12.95
N SER A 678 50.90 -12.16 13.63
CA SER A 678 51.12 -13.49 13.04
C SER A 678 49.96 -14.47 13.25
N ILE A 679 48.80 -13.96 13.64
CA ILE A 679 47.66 -14.78 14.03
C ILE A 679 46.98 -15.44 12.82
N TRP A 680 46.53 -16.67 12.97
CA TRP A 680 45.75 -17.36 11.95
C TRP A 680 44.79 -18.37 12.56
N TYR A 681 43.86 -18.82 11.73
CA TYR A 681 42.77 -19.69 12.11
C TYR A 681 42.81 -20.94 11.25
N ASP A 682 42.54 -22.11 11.84
CA ASP A 682 42.32 -23.34 11.10
C ASP A 682 40.98 -24.00 11.44
N TYR A 683 40.47 -24.74 10.46
CA TYR A 683 39.36 -25.66 10.63
C TYR A 683 39.85 -27.04 10.22
N ASP A 684 39.82 -28.00 11.16
CA ASP A 684 40.28 -29.38 10.93
C ASP A 684 41.69 -29.44 10.30
N LEU A 685 42.63 -28.69 10.86
CA LEU A 685 44.03 -28.57 10.41
C LEU A 685 44.21 -27.91 9.04
N GLN A 686 43.17 -27.32 8.46
CA GLN A 686 43.24 -26.55 7.22
C GLN A 686 43.28 -25.04 7.49
N PRO A 687 44.34 -24.31 7.06
CA PRO A 687 44.44 -22.87 7.25
C PRO A 687 43.34 -22.10 6.51
N LEU A 688 42.63 -21.23 7.24
CA LEU A 688 41.56 -20.40 6.68
C LEU A 688 42.11 -19.14 6.01
N LYS A 689 41.62 -18.86 4.80
CA LYS A 689 41.99 -17.67 4.02
C LYS A 689 41.31 -16.42 4.59
N TRP A 690 42.06 -15.62 5.35
CA TRP A 690 41.53 -14.45 6.07
C TRP A 690 40.90 -13.36 5.20
N HIS A 691 41.23 -13.32 3.90
CA HIS A 691 40.69 -12.34 2.94
C HIS A 691 39.34 -12.73 2.34
N TYR A 692 38.82 -13.92 2.66
CA TYR A 692 37.47 -14.33 2.29
C TYR A 692 36.45 -13.92 3.36
N PRO A 693 35.20 -13.59 2.97
CA PRO A 693 34.13 -13.37 3.93
C PRO A 693 33.94 -14.58 4.83
N VAL A 694 33.66 -14.36 6.11
CA VAL A 694 33.43 -15.42 7.11
C VAL A 694 32.32 -16.37 6.66
N GLY A 695 31.24 -15.84 6.07
CA GLY A 695 30.16 -16.65 5.54
C GLY A 695 30.57 -17.56 4.38
N LEU A 696 31.52 -17.13 3.55
CA LEU A 696 32.06 -17.96 2.47
C LEU A 696 32.99 -19.05 3.03
N LEU A 697 33.85 -18.70 4.00
CA LEU A 697 34.72 -19.68 4.66
C LEU A 697 33.90 -20.80 5.32
N PHE A 698 32.79 -20.43 5.95
CA PHE A 698 31.84 -21.38 6.48
C PHE A 698 31.30 -22.28 5.37
N ASP A 699 30.69 -21.71 4.33
CA ASP A 699 30.10 -22.46 3.20
C ASP A 699 31.10 -23.39 2.47
N LEU A 700 32.41 -23.09 2.52
CA LEU A 700 33.49 -23.93 1.97
C LEU A 700 33.82 -25.17 2.80
N HIS A 701 33.68 -25.09 4.14
CA HIS A 701 34.20 -26.12 5.06
C HIS A 701 33.09 -26.88 5.79
N THR A 702 31.93 -26.25 6.00
CA THR A 702 30.76 -26.88 6.65
C THR A 702 29.46 -26.16 6.27
N VAL A 703 28.36 -26.91 6.19
CA VAL A 703 27.00 -26.35 6.00
C VAL A 703 26.08 -26.74 7.17
N ASP A 704 26.64 -27.30 8.24
CA ASP A 704 25.87 -27.67 9.44
C ASP A 704 25.56 -26.44 10.29
N LEU A 705 24.30 -26.02 10.27
CA LEU A 705 23.79 -24.91 11.08
C LEU A 705 23.39 -25.34 12.50
N CYS A 706 23.37 -26.64 12.79
CA CYS A 706 22.93 -27.17 14.08
C CYS A 706 24.03 -27.16 15.15
N THR A 707 25.29 -26.96 14.77
CA THR A 707 26.42 -26.88 15.69
C THR A 707 27.25 -25.61 15.48
N PRO A 708 27.86 -25.03 16.54
CA PRO A 708 28.79 -23.91 16.39
C PRO A 708 29.99 -24.29 15.50
N TRP A 709 30.43 -23.36 14.65
CA TRP A 709 31.60 -23.57 13.79
C TRP A 709 32.88 -23.61 14.63
N ASN A 710 33.48 -24.79 14.75
CA ASN A 710 34.66 -25.04 15.57
C ASN A 710 35.93 -24.62 14.84
N ILE A 711 36.60 -23.56 15.31
CA ILE A 711 37.83 -23.04 14.73
C ILE A 711 38.92 -23.02 15.80
N THR A 712 40.15 -23.35 15.40
CA THR A 712 41.31 -23.26 16.29
C THR A 712 42.14 -22.02 15.92
N LEU A 713 42.58 -21.29 16.95
CA LEU A 713 43.34 -20.06 16.85
C LEU A 713 44.81 -20.31 17.18
N HIS A 714 45.68 -19.83 16.30
CA HIS A 714 47.12 -19.93 16.43
C HIS A 714 47.75 -18.54 16.48
N PHE A 715 48.70 -18.36 17.39
CA PHE A 715 49.54 -17.19 17.53
C PHE A 715 50.93 -17.38 16.89
N LYS A 716 51.34 -18.62 16.63
CA LYS A 716 52.61 -18.99 15.96
C LYS A 716 52.40 -19.80 14.70
N GLY A 717 53.48 -19.98 13.94
CA GLY A 717 53.52 -20.96 12.85
C GLY A 717 52.65 -20.59 11.65
N LEU A 718 52.51 -19.29 11.34
CA LEU A 718 51.76 -18.79 10.19
C LEU A 718 52.18 -19.52 8.91
N PRO A 719 51.28 -20.28 8.25
CA PRO A 719 51.63 -21.07 7.06
C PRO A 719 51.72 -20.17 5.81
N SER A 720 52.84 -19.47 5.67
CA SER A 720 53.11 -18.47 4.63
C SER A 720 52.99 -18.98 3.18
N ASP A 721 53.04 -20.30 2.98
CA ASP A 721 52.90 -20.94 1.67
C ASP A 721 51.42 -21.06 1.23
N SER A 722 50.47 -20.85 2.15
CA SER A 722 49.03 -21.09 1.93
C SER A 722 48.14 -19.87 2.20
N ILE A 723 48.58 -18.93 3.04
CA ILE A 723 47.83 -17.71 3.41
C ILE A 723 48.70 -16.46 3.26
N LEU A 724 48.04 -15.34 2.95
CA LEU A 724 48.70 -14.05 2.81
C LEU A 724 49.28 -13.56 4.14
N LEU A 725 50.40 -12.84 4.09
CA LEU A 725 51.05 -12.27 5.27
C LEU A 725 50.28 -11.03 5.80
N ASN A 726 50.49 -10.71 7.09
CA ASN A 726 49.94 -9.54 7.79
C ASN A 726 48.39 -9.45 7.77
N PRO A 727 47.66 -10.37 8.44
CA PRO A 727 46.20 -10.34 8.53
C PRO A 727 45.70 -9.26 9.50
N THR A 728 45.89 -7.97 9.17
CA THR A 728 45.41 -6.84 9.99
C THR A 728 44.14 -6.20 9.40
N PRO A 729 43.35 -5.45 10.19
CA PRO A 729 42.20 -4.71 9.67
C PRO A 729 42.57 -3.76 8.53
N GLU A 730 43.76 -3.15 8.56
CA GLU A 730 44.23 -2.20 7.56
C GLU A 730 44.53 -2.90 6.22
N THR A 731 45.24 -4.03 6.24
CA THR A 731 45.49 -4.81 5.02
C THR A 731 44.19 -5.38 4.44
N MET A 732 43.24 -5.75 5.30
CA MET A 732 41.92 -6.18 4.87
C MET A 732 41.13 -5.04 4.20
N GLN A 733 41.26 -3.80 4.68
CA GLN A 733 40.64 -2.63 4.03
C GLN A 733 41.14 -2.46 2.60
N ASP A 734 42.45 -2.56 2.40
CA ASP A 734 43.07 -2.44 1.07
C ASP A 734 42.59 -3.56 0.14
N MET A 735 42.52 -4.79 0.63
CA MET A 735 41.99 -5.93 -0.13
C MET A 735 40.52 -5.78 -0.48
N PHE A 736 39.69 -5.33 0.48
CA PHE A 736 38.28 -5.08 0.26
C PHE A 736 38.07 -4.04 -0.86
N MET A 737 38.80 -2.93 -0.82
CA MET A 737 38.73 -1.92 -1.88
C MET A 737 39.25 -2.42 -3.22
N SER A 738 40.22 -3.33 -3.24
CA SER A 738 40.66 -3.99 -4.47
C SER A 738 39.55 -4.86 -5.07
N MET A 739 38.82 -5.63 -4.25
CA MET A 739 37.69 -6.45 -4.71
C MET A 739 36.55 -5.59 -5.26
N ILE A 740 36.22 -4.48 -4.60
CA ILE A 740 35.19 -3.53 -5.07
C ILE A 740 35.55 -2.97 -6.46
N LYS A 741 36.83 -2.64 -6.70
CA LYS A 741 37.32 -2.18 -8.01
C LYS A 741 37.24 -3.27 -9.07
N GLU A 742 37.62 -4.50 -8.72
CA GLU A 742 37.54 -5.64 -9.62
C GLU A 742 36.09 -5.93 -10.04
N ALA A 743 35.15 -5.92 -9.09
CA ALA A 743 33.73 -6.11 -9.35
C ALA A 743 33.17 -4.98 -10.26
N ASP A 744 33.60 -3.73 -10.04
CA ASP A 744 33.20 -2.60 -10.89
C ASP A 744 33.71 -2.74 -12.33
N PHE A 745 34.96 -3.20 -12.49
CA PHE A 745 35.53 -3.48 -13.80
C PHE A 745 34.75 -4.57 -14.54
N LEU A 746 34.37 -5.65 -13.87
CA LEU A 746 33.59 -6.73 -14.49
C LEU A 746 32.20 -6.26 -14.93
N ARG A 747 31.51 -5.47 -14.08
CA ARG A 747 30.18 -4.91 -14.39
C ARG A 747 30.19 -3.93 -15.57
N ASN A 748 31.13 -2.97 -15.53
CA ASN A 748 31.07 -1.76 -16.35
C ASN A 748 32.18 -1.70 -17.43
N GLY A 749 33.13 -2.64 -17.42
CA GLY A 749 34.35 -2.61 -18.25
C GLY A 749 35.36 -1.52 -17.86
N ASN A 750 35.13 -0.81 -16.75
CA ASN A 750 35.99 0.25 -16.23
C ASN A 750 35.73 0.46 -14.73
N ILE A 751 36.64 1.16 -14.04
CA ILE A 751 36.56 1.42 -12.59
C ILE A 751 36.15 2.87 -12.26
N LYS A 752 35.54 3.60 -13.20
CA LYS A 752 35.28 5.05 -13.04
C LYS A 752 34.34 5.34 -11.88
N LYS A 753 33.37 4.46 -11.60
CA LYS A 753 32.41 4.66 -10.51
C LYS A 753 33.12 4.62 -9.16
N VAL A 754 33.97 3.61 -8.95
CA VAL A 754 34.76 3.51 -7.70
C VAL A 754 35.79 4.63 -7.59
N MET A 755 36.46 5.00 -8.68
CA MET A 755 37.48 6.07 -8.66
C MET A 755 36.90 7.48 -8.46
N ASN A 756 35.61 7.68 -8.74
CA ASN A 756 34.90 8.94 -8.52
C ASN A 756 34.30 9.06 -7.11
N LEU A 757 34.40 8.03 -6.27
CA LEU A 757 33.96 8.12 -4.88
C LEU A 757 34.79 9.17 -4.13
N SER A 758 34.14 9.94 -3.27
CA SER A 758 34.86 10.84 -2.39
C SER A 758 35.65 10.05 -1.35
N LYS A 759 36.68 10.68 -0.74
CA LYS A 759 37.40 10.10 0.39
C LYS A 759 36.45 9.77 1.54
N ARG A 760 35.43 10.60 1.76
CA ARG A 760 34.38 10.38 2.77
C ARG A 760 33.61 9.10 2.46
N ASP A 761 33.18 8.90 1.23
CA ASP A 761 32.38 7.73 0.84
C ASP A 761 33.19 6.44 0.93
N THR A 762 34.47 6.48 0.55
CA THR A 762 35.38 5.33 0.65
C THR A 762 35.60 4.93 2.11
N THR A 763 35.81 5.91 3.00
CA THR A 763 35.93 5.67 4.44
C THR A 763 34.62 5.17 5.03
N GLN A 764 33.48 5.76 4.67
CA GLN A 764 32.16 5.33 5.12
C GLN A 764 31.85 3.89 4.71
N LEU A 765 32.20 3.48 3.49
CA LEU A 765 31.98 2.12 3.00
C LEU A 765 32.72 1.08 3.86
N TRP A 766 33.94 1.36 4.28
CA TRP A 766 34.71 0.47 5.16
C TRP A 766 34.28 0.54 6.63
N ASP A 767 34.05 1.74 7.16
CA ASP A 767 33.69 1.95 8.56
C ASP A 767 32.31 1.34 8.87
N SER A 768 31.39 1.43 7.92
CA SER A 768 30.07 0.79 8.01
C SER A 768 30.15 -0.72 7.98
N LEU A 769 31.02 -1.32 7.16
CA LEU A 769 31.28 -2.76 7.16
C LEU A 769 31.92 -3.24 8.47
N SER A 770 33.00 -2.58 8.90
CA SER A 770 33.74 -2.95 10.12
C SER A 770 32.93 -2.81 11.41
N SER A 771 31.90 -1.95 11.39
CA SER A 771 31.00 -1.71 12.52
C SER A 771 29.59 -2.27 12.31
N ASP A 772 29.36 -3.07 11.28
CA ASP A 772 28.08 -3.75 10.99
C ASP A 772 26.86 -2.81 10.77
N ARG A 773 27.07 -1.63 10.19
CA ARG A 773 26.03 -0.61 9.93
C ARG A 773 25.52 -0.66 8.49
N TYR A 774 24.55 -1.55 8.22
CA TYR A 774 24.01 -1.80 6.87
C TYR A 774 23.49 -0.54 6.14
N SER A 775 22.72 0.32 6.82
CA SER A 775 22.10 1.49 6.17
C SER A 775 23.15 2.46 5.62
N GLU A 776 24.20 2.75 6.39
CA GLU A 776 25.31 3.62 5.99
C GLU A 776 26.14 2.99 4.86
N PHE A 777 26.32 1.67 4.88
CA PHE A 777 26.99 0.93 3.81
C PHE A 777 26.21 1.01 2.49
N ARG A 778 24.90 0.73 2.55
CA ARG A 778 24.03 0.69 1.38
C ARG A 778 23.90 2.07 0.72
N GLU A 779 23.92 3.15 1.48
CA GLU A 779 23.89 4.52 0.95
C GLU A 779 25.02 4.79 -0.03
N VAL A 780 26.23 4.28 0.24
CA VAL A 780 27.37 4.42 -0.67
C VAL A 780 27.33 3.33 -1.74
N ASN A 781 27.09 2.08 -1.36
CA ASN A 781 27.20 0.94 -2.27
C ASN A 781 26.15 0.97 -3.40
N LYS A 782 24.96 1.54 -3.17
CA LYS A 782 23.93 1.66 -4.22
C LYS A 782 24.40 2.47 -5.44
N HIS A 783 25.33 3.40 -5.25
CA HIS A 783 25.89 4.21 -6.34
C HIS A 783 26.94 3.43 -7.16
N LEU A 784 27.54 2.40 -6.56
CA LEU A 784 28.47 1.48 -7.23
C LEU A 784 27.74 0.37 -7.96
N VAL A 785 26.59 -0.06 -7.43
CA VAL A 785 25.81 -1.20 -7.91
C VAL A 785 24.42 -0.73 -8.31
N GLU A 786 24.33 -0.08 -9.47
CA GLU A 786 23.07 0.30 -10.12
C GLU A 786 22.68 -0.80 -11.11
N TYR A 787 21.62 -1.54 -10.80
CA TYR A 787 21.08 -2.60 -11.64
C TYR A 787 20.23 -1.99 -12.77
N THR A 788 20.88 -1.69 -13.89
CA THR A 788 20.27 -1.09 -15.09
C THR A 788 20.59 -1.95 -16.31
N ASP A 789 19.88 -1.74 -17.42
CA ASP A 789 20.09 -2.47 -18.69
C ASP A 789 21.49 -2.29 -19.33
N SER A 790 22.36 -1.51 -18.69
CA SER A 790 23.72 -1.20 -19.15
C SER A 790 24.80 -2.14 -18.60
N LEU A 791 24.45 -3.09 -17.71
CA LEU A 791 25.40 -4.01 -17.09
C LEU A 791 25.92 -5.04 -18.10
N ARG A 792 27.25 -5.19 -18.16
CA ARG A 792 27.90 -6.11 -19.11
C ARG A 792 27.95 -7.53 -18.57
N HIS A 793 28.57 -7.71 -17.41
CA HIS A 793 28.80 -9.02 -16.81
C HIS A 793 28.44 -9.05 -15.32
N VAL A 794 28.20 -10.25 -14.83
CA VAL A 794 28.03 -10.57 -13.41
C VAL A 794 29.40 -10.87 -12.77
N PRO A 795 29.83 -10.11 -11.74
CA PRO A 795 30.96 -10.48 -10.87
C PRO A 795 30.65 -11.79 -10.12
N LEU A 796 31.15 -12.90 -10.63
CA LEU A 796 30.88 -14.25 -10.13
C LEU A 796 32.19 -14.99 -9.85
N ARG A 797 32.26 -15.66 -8.69
CA ARG A 797 33.33 -16.61 -8.34
C ARG A 797 32.73 -17.96 -7.96
N ILE A 798 33.23 -19.03 -8.59
CA ILE A 798 32.80 -20.41 -8.34
C ILE A 798 33.95 -21.16 -7.66
N TYR A 799 33.65 -21.75 -6.50
CA TYR A 799 34.60 -22.52 -5.70
C TYR A 799 34.28 -24.01 -5.80
N LEU A 800 35.31 -24.80 -6.08
CA LEU A 800 35.21 -26.24 -6.31
C LEU A 800 35.81 -27.03 -5.14
N PRO A 801 35.35 -28.29 -4.91
CA PRO A 801 35.92 -29.17 -3.91
C PRO A 801 37.42 -29.43 -4.14
N ASP A 802 38.11 -29.93 -3.10
CA ASP A 802 39.45 -30.54 -3.21
C ASP A 802 40.62 -29.59 -3.62
N ASN A 803 40.64 -28.35 -3.13
CA ASN A 803 41.71 -27.36 -3.42
C ASN A 803 41.88 -27.02 -4.92
N CYS A 804 40.82 -27.17 -5.71
CA CYS A 804 40.79 -26.71 -7.09
C CYS A 804 40.90 -25.17 -7.18
N PRO A 805 41.43 -24.64 -8.30
CA PRO A 805 41.48 -23.19 -8.51
C PRO A 805 40.06 -22.60 -8.58
N THR A 806 39.89 -21.41 -8.01
CA THR A 806 38.64 -20.64 -8.13
C THR A 806 38.38 -20.30 -9.58
N VAL A 807 37.17 -20.55 -10.07
CA VAL A 807 36.77 -20.25 -11.44
C VAL A 807 36.08 -18.89 -11.49
N GLN A 808 36.54 -18.03 -12.40
CA GLN A 808 36.03 -16.66 -12.59
C GLN A 808 35.90 -16.36 -14.09
N GLU A 809 34.82 -16.85 -14.67
CA GLU A 809 34.49 -16.68 -16.09
C GLU A 809 33.56 -15.48 -16.33
N LEU A 810 33.62 -14.90 -17.54
CA LEU A 810 32.77 -13.77 -17.91
C LEU A 810 31.34 -14.25 -18.20
N VAL A 811 30.41 -13.92 -17.32
CA VAL A 811 28.98 -14.25 -17.45
C VAL A 811 28.19 -13.00 -17.81
N SER A 812 27.51 -13.00 -18.95
CA SER A 812 26.69 -11.87 -19.41
C SER A 812 25.46 -11.66 -18.52
N TYR A 813 25.11 -10.39 -18.27
CA TYR A 813 23.97 -10.04 -17.40
C TYR A 813 22.60 -10.25 -18.08
N HIS A 814 22.47 -9.96 -19.38
CA HIS A 814 21.19 -9.93 -20.11
C HIS A 814 21.00 -11.05 -21.17
N GLY A 815 21.91 -12.02 -21.26
CA GLY A 815 21.92 -12.99 -22.37
C GLY A 815 22.37 -12.36 -23.70
N SER A 816 22.71 -13.16 -24.72
CA SER A 816 22.93 -12.63 -26.09
C SER A 816 21.59 -12.26 -26.72
N GLU A 817 21.57 -11.24 -27.60
CA GLU A 817 20.41 -10.51 -28.19
C GLU A 817 19.20 -11.32 -28.72
N LYS A 818 19.14 -12.65 -28.60
CA LYS A 818 17.99 -13.50 -28.93
C LYS A 818 17.66 -14.65 -27.96
N GLU A 819 18.23 -14.73 -26.74
CA GLU A 819 17.91 -15.84 -25.81
C GLU A 819 17.70 -15.43 -24.35
N LEU A 820 16.98 -16.32 -23.63
CA LEU A 820 16.64 -16.23 -22.21
C LEU A 820 17.85 -15.91 -21.31
N ILE A 821 17.59 -15.22 -20.20
CA ILE A 821 18.58 -14.95 -19.14
C ILE A 821 19.27 -16.28 -18.74
N PRO A 822 20.62 -16.34 -18.73
CA PRO A 822 21.33 -17.55 -18.36
C PRO A 822 21.02 -17.95 -16.92
N THR A 823 20.73 -19.23 -16.71
CA THR A 823 20.48 -19.80 -15.39
C THR A 823 21.79 -20.31 -14.80
N LEU A 824 21.79 -20.53 -13.48
CA LEU A 824 22.94 -21.08 -12.78
C LEU A 824 23.39 -22.43 -13.37
N GLY A 825 22.44 -23.28 -13.78
CA GLY A 825 22.72 -24.57 -14.41
C GLY A 825 23.41 -24.44 -15.76
N THR A 826 22.95 -23.54 -16.64
CA THR A 826 23.58 -23.38 -17.97
C THR A 826 24.98 -22.78 -17.88
N ILE A 827 25.22 -21.92 -16.88
CA ILE A 827 26.56 -21.38 -16.60
C ILE A 827 27.48 -22.51 -16.12
N LEU A 828 27.03 -23.30 -15.15
CA LEU A 828 27.85 -24.39 -14.61
C LEU A 828 28.13 -25.49 -15.64
N GLU A 829 27.17 -25.80 -16.51
CA GLU A 829 27.36 -26.76 -17.62
C GLU A 829 28.42 -26.25 -18.60
N LYS A 830 28.43 -24.95 -18.90
CA LYS A 830 29.44 -24.34 -19.77
C LYS A 830 30.82 -24.29 -19.13
N VAL A 831 30.89 -23.95 -17.84
CA VAL A 831 32.14 -23.72 -17.12
C VAL A 831 32.76 -25.04 -16.64
N ILE A 832 31.93 -26.03 -16.31
CA ILE A 832 32.33 -27.32 -15.73
C ILE A 832 31.51 -28.46 -16.34
N PRO A 833 31.70 -28.77 -17.64
CA PRO A 833 30.92 -29.80 -18.34
C PRO A 833 31.03 -31.19 -17.68
N ASP A 834 32.20 -31.52 -17.11
CA ASP A 834 32.46 -32.79 -16.41
C ASP A 834 31.50 -33.04 -15.22
N LEU A 835 30.94 -31.97 -14.63
CA LEU A 835 29.96 -32.04 -13.54
C LEU A 835 28.62 -32.65 -14.01
N PHE A 836 28.28 -32.46 -15.29
CA PHE A 836 27.00 -32.85 -15.89
C PHE A 836 27.13 -34.09 -16.78
N GLU A 837 28.29 -34.31 -17.41
CA GLU A 837 28.55 -35.49 -18.25
C GLU A 837 28.87 -36.76 -17.44
N SER A 838 29.40 -36.61 -16.23
CA SER A 838 29.73 -37.75 -15.37
C SER A 838 28.49 -38.32 -14.66
N SER A 839 28.01 -39.48 -15.14
CA SER A 839 26.94 -40.26 -14.52
C SER A 839 27.16 -40.61 -13.04
N GLN A 840 28.40 -40.52 -12.54
CA GLN A 840 28.74 -40.81 -11.13
C GLN A 840 28.49 -39.64 -10.17
N LEU A 841 28.45 -38.40 -10.68
CA LEU A 841 28.27 -37.16 -9.91
C LEU A 841 26.81 -36.65 -9.95
N ASN A 842 26.03 -37.11 -10.92
CA ASN A 842 24.65 -36.69 -11.10
C ASN A 842 23.79 -37.02 -9.86
N GLY A 843 23.23 -36.00 -9.22
CA GLY A 843 22.47 -36.12 -7.96
C GLY A 843 23.30 -36.09 -6.66
N LYS A 844 24.64 -36.11 -6.72
CA LYS A 844 25.55 -36.12 -5.55
C LYS A 844 26.22 -34.77 -5.26
N ILE A 845 25.84 -33.72 -5.96
CA ILE A 845 26.43 -32.38 -5.80
C ILE A 845 25.32 -31.39 -5.45
N ALA A 846 25.65 -30.43 -4.58
CA ALA A 846 24.79 -29.29 -4.26
C ALA A 846 25.56 -28.00 -4.52
N ILE A 847 24.85 -26.97 -4.97
CA ILE A 847 25.40 -25.64 -5.16
C ILE A 847 24.90 -24.79 -4.01
N VAL A 848 25.81 -24.19 -3.26
CA VAL A 848 25.50 -23.50 -2.01
C VAL A 848 25.99 -22.07 -2.08
N ALA A 849 25.17 -21.15 -1.61
CA ALA A 849 25.59 -19.80 -1.25
C ALA A 849 24.80 -19.38 0.00
N HIS A 850 25.45 -18.69 0.93
CA HIS A 850 24.83 -18.29 2.19
C HIS A 850 24.25 -19.45 3.00
N SER A 851 24.88 -20.62 2.94
CA SER A 851 24.43 -21.88 3.56
C SER A 851 23.08 -22.40 3.05
N ILE A 852 22.64 -21.92 1.88
CA ILE A 852 21.40 -22.33 1.21
C ILE A 852 21.74 -23.05 -0.09
N VAL A 853 21.06 -24.17 -0.36
CA VAL A 853 21.17 -24.87 -1.64
C VAL A 853 20.42 -24.09 -2.72
N LEU A 854 21.14 -23.65 -3.74
CA LEU A 854 20.60 -22.90 -4.87
C LEU A 854 20.06 -23.85 -5.95
N PRO A 855 18.86 -23.60 -6.50
CA PRO A 855 18.32 -24.39 -7.59
C PRO A 855 18.99 -24.03 -8.93
N LEU A 856 19.15 -25.03 -9.82
CA LEU A 856 19.87 -24.87 -11.09
C LEU A 856 19.14 -23.97 -12.10
N ASP A 857 17.82 -23.83 -11.99
CA ASP A 857 16.99 -22.96 -12.82
C ASP A 857 17.00 -21.49 -12.37
N MET A 858 17.72 -21.15 -11.28
CA MET A 858 17.83 -19.80 -10.78
C MET A 858 18.46 -18.85 -11.82
N PRO A 859 17.80 -17.73 -12.19
CA PRO A 859 18.38 -16.71 -13.06
C PRO A 859 19.61 -16.06 -12.42
N ILE A 860 20.70 -15.93 -13.16
CA ILE A 860 21.97 -15.44 -12.60
C ILE A 860 21.93 -13.97 -12.19
N ASN A 861 21.19 -13.15 -12.92
CA ASN A 861 21.00 -11.74 -12.59
C ASN A 861 20.29 -11.59 -11.25
N TRP A 862 19.24 -12.39 -11.01
CA TRP A 862 18.53 -12.42 -9.74
C TRP A 862 19.44 -12.87 -8.60
N ALA A 863 20.23 -13.93 -8.80
CA ALA A 863 21.18 -14.42 -7.81
C ALA A 863 22.21 -13.34 -7.46
N TYR A 864 22.75 -12.63 -8.45
CA TYR A 864 23.71 -11.55 -8.24
C TYR A 864 23.09 -10.37 -7.49
N GLU A 865 21.89 -9.94 -7.88
CA GLU A 865 21.21 -8.81 -7.24
C GLU A 865 20.90 -9.03 -5.76
N ASN A 866 20.69 -10.29 -5.35
CA ASN A 866 20.14 -10.62 -4.04
C ASN A 866 21.11 -11.40 -3.12
N LEU A 867 22.08 -12.13 -3.68
CA LEU A 867 22.99 -13.03 -2.94
C LEU A 867 24.46 -12.58 -3.00
N SER A 868 24.74 -11.34 -3.40
CA SER A 868 26.11 -10.82 -3.39
C SER A 868 26.57 -10.47 -1.97
N PHE A 869 27.84 -10.70 -1.69
CA PHE A 869 28.47 -10.26 -0.45
C PHE A 869 28.79 -8.75 -0.50
N ALA A 870 29.24 -8.20 0.63
CA ALA A 870 29.61 -6.79 0.75
C ALA A 870 30.77 -6.36 -0.18
N ASP A 871 31.55 -7.30 -0.71
CA ASP A 871 32.60 -7.08 -1.71
C ASP A 871 32.07 -6.92 -3.14
N ASN A 872 30.74 -6.99 -3.32
CA ASN A 872 30.02 -6.96 -4.60
C ASN A 872 30.34 -8.13 -5.54
N PHE A 873 30.78 -9.27 -4.99
CA PHE A 873 30.86 -10.54 -5.72
C PHE A 873 29.74 -11.49 -5.28
N LEU A 874 29.21 -12.22 -6.26
CA LEU A 874 28.44 -13.43 -6.01
C LEU A 874 29.42 -14.60 -5.85
N HIS A 875 29.44 -15.21 -4.66
CA HIS A 875 30.28 -16.35 -4.35
C HIS A 875 29.44 -17.62 -4.32
N ILE A 876 29.79 -18.60 -5.14
CA ILE A 876 29.06 -19.87 -5.28
C ILE A 876 29.99 -21.02 -4.94
N VAL A 877 29.59 -21.89 -4.01
CA VAL A 877 30.36 -23.06 -3.59
C VAL A 877 29.70 -24.33 -4.12
N VAL A 878 30.49 -25.19 -4.76
CA VAL A 878 30.06 -26.52 -5.19
C VAL A 878 30.48 -27.52 -4.12
N VAL A 879 29.52 -28.21 -3.49
CA VAL A 879 29.78 -29.20 -2.43
C VAL A 879 29.29 -30.59 -2.84
N LYS A 880 30.00 -31.64 -2.39
CA LYS A 880 29.54 -33.02 -2.53
C LYS A 880 28.48 -33.30 -1.45
N LYS A 881 27.30 -33.79 -1.82
CA LYS A 881 26.26 -34.23 -0.88
C LYS A 881 26.78 -35.44 -0.10
N SER A 882 26.77 -35.37 1.24
CA SER A 882 26.95 -36.55 2.06
C SER A 882 25.80 -37.52 1.78
N VAL A 883 26.15 -38.77 1.47
CA VAL A 883 25.17 -39.86 1.42
C VAL A 883 25.01 -40.32 2.86
N ASP A 884 23.97 -39.81 3.53
CA ASP A 884 23.43 -40.48 4.71
C ASP A 884 22.50 -41.62 4.29
#